data_AF-A0A8H3AA92-F1
#
_entry.id   AF-A0A8H3AA92-F1
#
_cell.length_a   1.000
_cell.length_b   1.000
_cell.length_c   1.000
_cell.angle_alpha   90.00
_cell.angle_beta   90.00
_cell.angle_gamma   90.00
#
_symmetry.space_group_name_H-M   'P 1'
#
loop_
_entity.id
_entity.type
_entity.pdbx_description
1 polymer ?
#
loop_
_entity_poly.entity_id
_entity_poly.type
_entity_poly.pdbx_seq_one_letter_code
_entity_poly.pdbx_strand_id
1 'polypeptide(L)'
;MDPQEVDGWIAQLGQCKQLSEPDVKRLCEKTREILMEESNVQPVRCPVTVCGDIHGQFHDLSELFRIGGNSPDTNYLFMGDYVDRGYYSVETVTLLVTLKLRYRDRVTILRGNHESRQITQVYGFYDECLRKYGNANVWKYFTDLFDFLPLTALIDNQIFCLHGGLSPSIDTLDHVRGIDRVQEVPHEGPMCDLLWSDPDDRCGWGISPRGAGYTFGQDISEAFNHNNGLTLVARAHQLVMEGYNWSQDRNVVTIFSAPNYCYRCGNQAAIMEIDEKLSYTFLQFDPAPRAGEPLVSRRVPDYFLGWGLYHMVMHVVSEKDVWKVKVNVGIGDITQRKDKIMELPLDKLELRRASRAQEIHSRKSTAVQWAKWYDMEGYLGRLEYLESLDHANDGRLVTWVLVPANEPETLEILSTCQTYKRDILVIPAGETRSVQDVGYAIASVFTPIQHRGKGYAARMMSLLHFALARPEGVPSFPKEWGNPPGLVQEPGLVSVLYSGVGTYYSRCAPGDGSGWTIVGTRTIEWAVPSRTIELDSGVELLSMEEAVSTFVANAVDFKQHLESRDPSPVLRFAFKPTAGWCRYQMIRDQESPVYVTSPPQSWGARIRHGPETHYIVWTYRPSKDPNPKLIVINIHATSKTFPALIRAAIWVAKKEQHQLVEAWNLGADLSSAIEETRGRVYERTGQLPALKWYGQEQEIDWVDNNK
;
A
#
# COMPACT_ATOMS: atom_id res chain seq x y z
N MET A 1 1.91 46.65 -4.23
CA MET A 1 0.90 46.57 -5.30
C MET A 1 -0.25 47.48 -4.91
N ASP A 2 -1.02 48.03 -5.85
CA ASP A 2 -2.20 48.84 -5.52
C ASP A 2 -3.23 47.96 -4.80
N PRO A 3 -3.68 48.32 -3.58
CA PRO A 3 -4.71 47.54 -2.86
C PRO A 3 -5.98 47.31 -3.68
N GLN A 4 -6.40 48.26 -4.52
CA GLN A 4 -7.61 48.10 -5.34
C GLN A 4 -7.46 47.00 -6.40
N GLU A 5 -6.26 46.85 -6.95
CA GLU A 5 -5.94 45.78 -7.90
C GLU A 5 -6.03 44.41 -7.22
N VAL A 6 -5.43 44.29 -6.02
CA VAL A 6 -5.46 43.05 -5.23
C VAL A 6 -6.88 42.71 -4.77
N ASP A 7 -7.68 43.71 -4.37
CA ASP A 7 -9.09 43.53 -4.02
C ASP A 7 -9.90 43.05 -5.24
N GLY A 8 -9.56 43.54 -6.44
CA GLY A 8 -10.11 43.04 -7.71
C GLY A 8 -9.76 41.56 -7.98
N TRP A 9 -8.53 41.15 -7.70
CA TRP A 9 -8.12 39.74 -7.78
C TRP A 9 -8.86 38.86 -6.78
N ILE A 10 -9.04 39.31 -5.53
CA ILE A 10 -9.81 38.58 -4.52
C ILE A 10 -11.25 38.39 -4.99
N ALA A 11 -11.89 39.44 -5.51
CA ALA A 11 -13.26 39.35 -6.03
C ALA A 11 -13.40 38.40 -7.22
N GLN A 12 -12.42 38.39 -8.13
CA GLN A 12 -12.35 37.46 -9.26
C GLN A 12 -12.17 36.01 -8.78
N LEU A 13 -11.19 35.77 -7.92
CA LEU A 13 -10.88 34.45 -7.38
C LEU A 13 -12.02 33.90 -6.53
N GLY A 14 -12.73 34.74 -5.77
CA GLY A 14 -13.92 34.37 -5.00
C GLY A 14 -15.07 33.80 -5.86
N GLN A 15 -15.05 34.05 -7.19
CA GLN A 15 -15.97 33.44 -8.15
C GLN A 15 -15.40 32.17 -8.80
N CYS A 16 -14.33 31.60 -8.24
CA CYS A 16 -13.56 30.48 -8.80
C CYS A 16 -13.01 30.76 -10.20
N LYS A 17 -12.60 32.02 -10.48
CA LYS A 17 -12.01 32.41 -11.77
C LYS A 17 -10.50 32.61 -11.62
N GLN A 18 -9.73 31.83 -12.38
CA GLN A 18 -8.26 31.88 -12.38
C GLN A 18 -7.72 33.26 -12.84
N LEU A 19 -6.57 33.67 -12.29
CA LEU A 19 -5.80 34.83 -12.76
C LEU A 19 -5.02 34.50 -14.04
N SER A 20 -4.58 35.53 -14.77
CA SER A 20 -3.68 35.34 -15.92
C SER A 20 -2.29 34.88 -15.46
N GLU A 21 -1.55 34.14 -16.31
CA GLU A 21 -0.18 33.70 -15.98
C GLU A 21 0.74 34.87 -15.55
N PRO A 22 0.75 36.04 -16.24
CA PRO A 22 1.52 37.20 -15.79
C PRO A 22 1.11 37.73 -14.41
N ASP A 23 -0.19 37.71 -14.10
CA ASP A 23 -0.69 38.14 -12.79
C ASP A 23 -0.30 37.17 -11.68
N VAL A 24 -0.36 35.85 -11.94
CA VAL A 24 0.12 34.83 -11.00
C VAL A 24 1.62 35.00 -10.73
N LYS A 25 2.42 35.24 -11.77
CA LYS A 25 3.84 35.53 -11.61
C LYS A 25 4.07 36.73 -10.68
N ARG A 26 3.37 37.84 -10.95
CA ARG A 26 3.48 39.09 -10.19
C ARG A 26 3.00 38.92 -8.73
N LEU A 27 1.94 38.14 -8.52
CA LEU A 27 1.45 37.75 -7.20
C LEU A 27 2.52 36.98 -6.41
N CYS A 28 3.14 35.96 -7.01
CA CYS A 28 4.17 35.17 -6.36
C CYS A 28 5.43 36.01 -6.04
N GLU A 29 5.87 36.86 -6.97
CA GLU A 29 7.02 37.76 -6.73
C GLU A 29 6.76 38.72 -5.56
N LYS A 30 5.56 39.32 -5.49
CA LYS A 30 5.21 40.24 -4.39
C LYS A 30 4.95 39.56 -3.07
N THR A 31 4.42 38.34 -3.07
CA THR A 31 4.24 37.59 -1.83
C THR A 31 5.57 37.08 -1.30
N ARG A 32 6.52 36.72 -2.17
CA ARG A 32 7.89 36.33 -1.78
C ARG A 32 8.60 37.42 -0.98
N GLU A 33 8.44 38.69 -1.37
CA GLU A 33 8.99 39.84 -0.63
C GLU A 33 8.54 39.84 0.84
N ILE A 34 7.29 39.45 1.11
CA ILE A 34 6.73 39.36 2.46
C ILE A 34 7.24 38.11 3.17
N LEU A 35 7.11 36.94 2.55
CA LEU A 35 7.45 35.66 3.18
C LEU A 35 8.95 35.53 3.51
N MET A 36 9.82 36.24 2.80
CA MET A 36 11.26 36.29 3.09
C MET A 36 11.58 36.96 4.44
N GLU A 37 10.72 37.88 4.90
CA GLU A 37 10.86 38.56 6.19
C GLU A 37 10.27 37.77 7.37
N GLU A 38 9.44 36.76 7.09
CA GLU A 38 8.76 35.96 8.12
C GLU A 38 9.69 34.91 8.76
N SER A 39 9.45 34.61 10.04
CA SER A 39 10.23 33.62 10.78
C SER A 39 9.72 32.20 10.51
N ASN A 40 10.56 31.18 10.67
CA ASN A 40 10.10 29.78 10.68
C ASN A 40 9.11 29.50 11.82
N VAL A 41 9.17 30.29 12.90
CA VAL A 41 8.23 30.28 14.02
C VAL A 41 7.50 31.62 14.01
N GLN A 42 6.48 31.73 13.14
CA GLN A 42 5.80 32.99 12.89
C GLN A 42 4.88 33.37 14.06
N PRO A 43 5.05 34.54 14.70
CA PRO A 43 4.17 34.96 15.78
C PRO A 43 2.77 35.30 15.24
N VAL A 44 1.74 34.81 15.90
CA VAL A 44 0.34 35.06 15.57
C VAL A 44 -0.39 35.54 16.83
N ARG A 45 -1.25 36.55 16.70
CA ARG A 45 -2.02 37.12 17.82
C ARG A 45 -3.46 36.65 17.80
N CYS A 46 -4.04 36.40 18.96
CA CYS A 46 -5.48 36.24 19.07
C CYS A 46 -6.22 37.58 18.89
N PRO A 47 -7.51 37.55 18.47
CA PRO A 47 -8.25 36.37 18.06
C PRO A 47 -7.79 35.85 16.69
N VAL A 48 -7.82 34.54 16.48
CA VAL A 48 -7.43 33.89 15.22
C VAL A 48 -8.21 32.61 14.96
N THR A 49 -8.53 32.39 13.68
CA THR A 49 -9.14 31.15 13.19
C THR A 49 -8.06 30.27 12.56
N VAL A 50 -7.86 29.09 13.12
CA VAL A 50 -6.85 28.11 12.68
C VAL A 50 -7.51 27.08 11.76
N CYS A 51 -6.90 26.87 10.60
CA CYS A 51 -7.37 25.99 9.53
C CYS A 51 -6.32 24.92 9.22
N GLY A 52 -6.76 23.68 9.03
CA GLY A 52 -5.93 22.58 8.54
C GLY A 52 -5.95 22.48 7.02
N ASP A 53 -5.82 21.26 6.51
CA ASP A 53 -5.69 20.96 5.08
C ASP A 53 -6.90 21.44 4.26
N ILE A 54 -6.65 21.93 3.04
CA ILE A 54 -7.68 22.43 2.10
C ILE A 54 -7.71 21.63 0.80
N HIS A 55 -6.54 21.23 0.29
CA HIS A 55 -6.39 20.26 -0.79
C HIS A 55 -7.22 20.56 -2.04
N GLY A 56 -7.12 21.80 -2.54
CA GLY A 56 -7.76 22.22 -3.78
C GLY A 56 -9.30 22.14 -3.80
N GLN A 57 -9.94 22.02 -2.63
CA GLN A 57 -11.40 22.02 -2.48
C GLN A 57 -11.95 23.45 -2.36
N PHE A 58 -11.83 24.23 -3.45
CA PHE A 58 -12.15 25.68 -3.46
C PHE A 58 -13.56 26.04 -2.94
N HIS A 59 -14.57 25.26 -3.29
CA HIS A 59 -15.94 25.54 -2.85
C HIS A 59 -16.12 25.31 -1.36
N ASP A 60 -15.39 24.35 -0.78
CA ASP A 60 -15.38 24.11 0.66
C ASP A 60 -14.55 25.19 1.39
N LEU A 61 -13.50 25.72 0.76
CA LEU A 61 -12.80 26.91 1.26
C LEU A 61 -13.72 28.16 1.27
N SER A 62 -14.59 28.30 0.28
CA SER A 62 -15.58 29.39 0.25
C SER A 62 -16.58 29.25 1.40
N GLU A 63 -16.98 28.02 1.70
CA GLU A 63 -17.85 27.70 2.85
C GLU A 63 -17.13 27.95 4.18
N LEU A 64 -15.85 27.61 4.29
CA LEU A 64 -15.00 27.93 5.44
C LEU A 64 -15.01 29.43 5.73
N PHE A 65 -14.83 30.29 4.72
CA PHE A 65 -14.91 31.74 4.90
C PHE A 65 -16.33 32.24 5.23
N ARG A 66 -17.38 31.56 4.76
CA ARG A 66 -18.76 31.88 5.12
C ARG A 66 -19.03 31.61 6.61
N ILE A 67 -18.36 30.62 7.19
CA ILE A 67 -18.52 30.20 8.58
C ILE A 67 -17.61 31.01 9.51
N GLY A 68 -16.30 31.05 9.23
CA GLY A 68 -15.30 31.74 10.06
C GLY A 68 -15.26 33.25 9.86
N GLY A 69 -15.90 33.77 8.81
CA GLY A 69 -15.89 35.18 8.45
C GLY A 69 -14.79 35.55 7.45
N ASN A 70 -14.89 36.72 6.84
CA ASN A 70 -13.94 37.17 5.83
C ASN A 70 -12.86 38.07 6.44
N SER A 71 -11.64 37.98 5.93
CA SER A 71 -10.63 39.03 6.18
C SER A 71 -11.06 40.35 5.49
N PRO A 72 -10.79 41.51 6.10
CA PRO A 72 -9.91 41.74 7.26
C PRO A 72 -10.57 41.60 8.64
N ASP A 73 -11.88 41.32 8.73
CA ASP A 73 -12.57 41.28 10.02
C ASP A 73 -12.17 40.05 10.86
N THR A 74 -11.81 38.94 10.20
CA THR A 74 -11.29 37.72 10.83
C THR A 74 -9.81 37.51 10.47
N ASN A 75 -8.99 37.17 11.48
CA ASN A 75 -7.60 36.74 11.31
C ASN A 75 -7.55 35.21 11.09
N TYR A 76 -6.67 34.76 10.21
CA TYR A 76 -6.52 33.36 9.84
C TYR A 76 -5.09 32.85 9.98
N LEU A 77 -4.96 31.60 10.41
CA LEU A 77 -3.75 30.80 10.31
C LEU A 77 -4.08 29.52 9.55
N PHE A 78 -3.52 29.35 8.36
CA PHE A 78 -3.62 28.10 7.61
C PHE A 78 -2.34 27.27 7.75
N MET A 79 -2.49 25.98 8.07
CA MET A 79 -1.37 25.12 8.46
C MET A 79 -0.70 24.36 7.30
N GLY A 80 -1.16 24.50 6.05
CA GLY A 80 -0.55 23.88 4.88
C GLY A 80 -1.54 23.07 4.03
N ASP A 81 -1.01 22.36 3.04
CA ASP A 81 -1.73 21.48 2.12
C ASP A 81 -2.91 22.19 1.41
N TYR A 82 -2.55 23.21 0.65
CA TYR A 82 -3.47 24.02 -0.14
C TYR A 82 -3.81 23.37 -1.48
N VAL A 83 -2.87 22.60 -2.01
CA VAL A 83 -2.89 22.05 -3.37
C VAL A 83 -3.03 20.53 -3.37
N ASP A 84 -3.12 19.98 -4.59
CA ASP A 84 -3.34 18.57 -4.89
C ASP A 84 -4.70 18.06 -4.42
N ARG A 85 -5.12 16.87 -4.91
CA ARG A 85 -6.32 16.14 -4.47
C ARG A 85 -7.68 16.76 -4.72
N GLY A 86 -7.75 18.06 -4.98
CA GLY A 86 -8.93 18.79 -5.41
C GLY A 86 -8.83 19.17 -6.88
N TYR A 87 -9.97 19.51 -7.49
CA TYR A 87 -9.98 19.96 -8.91
C TYR A 87 -9.57 21.43 -9.08
N TYR A 88 -9.44 22.18 -7.98
CA TYR A 88 -9.32 23.63 -7.95
C TYR A 88 -8.15 24.10 -7.08
N SER A 89 -7.01 23.40 -7.17
CA SER A 89 -5.79 23.75 -6.42
C SER A 89 -5.26 25.12 -6.85
N VAL A 90 -5.29 25.43 -8.16
CA VAL A 90 -4.85 26.72 -8.71
C VAL A 90 -5.65 27.86 -8.08
N GLU A 91 -6.98 27.81 -8.08
CA GLU A 91 -7.82 28.88 -7.52
C GLU A 91 -7.64 28.97 -6.01
N THR A 92 -7.54 27.82 -5.32
CA THR A 92 -7.36 27.72 -3.87
C THR A 92 -6.08 28.40 -3.42
N VAL A 93 -4.93 27.98 -3.96
CA VAL A 93 -3.63 28.54 -3.57
C VAL A 93 -3.50 30.00 -4.01
N THR A 94 -4.02 30.36 -5.18
CA THR A 94 -3.99 31.76 -5.66
C THR A 94 -4.80 32.66 -4.73
N LEU A 95 -5.98 32.23 -4.25
CA LEU A 95 -6.79 33.00 -3.32
C LEU A 95 -6.08 33.20 -1.99
N LEU A 96 -5.53 32.13 -1.38
CA LEU A 96 -4.84 32.22 -0.10
C LEU A 96 -3.58 33.09 -0.17
N VAL A 97 -2.80 32.97 -1.25
CA VAL A 97 -1.61 33.82 -1.49
C VAL A 97 -2.02 35.27 -1.71
N THR A 98 -3.13 35.53 -2.41
CA THR A 98 -3.66 36.91 -2.61
C THR A 98 -4.13 37.52 -1.29
N LEU A 99 -4.82 36.74 -0.45
CA LEU A 99 -5.22 37.17 0.89
C LEU A 99 -4.00 37.46 1.79
N LYS A 100 -2.96 36.62 1.73
CA LYS A 100 -1.68 36.88 2.41
C LYS A 100 -1.04 38.19 1.95
N LEU A 101 -0.98 38.43 0.64
CA LEU A 101 -0.45 39.67 0.07
C LEU A 101 -1.26 40.89 0.54
N ARG A 102 -2.59 40.76 0.61
CA ARG A 102 -3.50 41.87 0.94
C ARG A 102 -3.58 42.19 2.43
N TYR A 103 -3.54 41.17 3.27
CA TYR A 103 -3.78 41.24 4.71
C TYR A 103 -2.64 40.58 5.49
N ARG A 104 -1.40 41.01 5.21
CA ARG A 104 -0.15 40.39 5.68
C ARG A 104 -0.08 40.08 7.18
N ASP A 105 -0.67 40.94 8.02
CA ASP A 105 -0.63 40.86 9.49
C ASP A 105 -1.86 40.12 10.07
N ARG A 106 -2.80 39.71 9.21
CA ARG A 106 -4.06 39.04 9.60
C ARG A 106 -4.18 37.63 9.03
N VAL A 107 -3.54 37.34 7.90
CA VAL A 107 -3.54 36.02 7.27
C VAL A 107 -2.14 35.46 7.33
N THR A 108 -1.97 34.33 7.98
CA THR A 108 -0.73 33.55 8.05
C THR A 108 -0.92 32.24 7.31
N ILE A 109 0.04 31.88 6.47
CA ILE A 109 0.03 30.64 5.69
C ILE A 109 1.34 29.89 5.97
N LEU A 110 1.24 28.64 6.42
CA LEU A 110 2.39 27.78 6.67
C LEU A 110 2.65 26.86 5.47
N ARG A 111 3.81 26.20 5.48
CA ARG A 111 4.14 25.17 4.50
C ARG A 111 3.55 23.82 4.95
N GLY A 112 2.80 23.16 4.07
CA GLY A 112 2.46 21.75 4.21
C GLY A 112 3.41 20.86 3.44
N ASN A 113 3.23 19.54 3.54
CA ASN A 113 4.06 18.59 2.80
C ASN A 113 3.72 18.59 1.29
N HIS A 114 2.50 18.99 0.92
CA HIS A 114 2.09 19.17 -0.46
C HIS A 114 2.66 20.42 -1.13
N GLU A 115 3.15 21.40 -0.38
CA GLU A 115 3.84 22.57 -0.93
C GLU A 115 5.32 22.26 -1.28
N SER A 116 5.51 21.23 -2.11
CA SER A 116 6.81 20.72 -2.59
C SER A 116 6.74 20.27 -4.05
N ARG A 117 7.85 20.36 -4.78
CA ARG A 117 7.92 19.99 -6.20
C ARG A 117 7.66 18.50 -6.39
N GLN A 118 8.20 17.66 -5.52
CA GLN A 118 8.05 16.20 -5.63
C GLN A 118 6.59 15.77 -5.49
N ILE A 119 5.87 16.33 -4.51
CA ILE A 119 4.50 15.91 -4.18
C ILE A 119 3.51 16.48 -5.22
N THR A 120 3.67 17.74 -5.63
CA THR A 120 2.79 18.38 -6.62
C THR A 120 2.87 17.79 -8.03
N GLN A 121 3.99 17.14 -8.38
CA GLN A 121 4.13 16.40 -9.64
C GLN A 121 3.35 15.08 -9.64
N VAL A 122 3.14 14.48 -8.47
CA VAL A 122 2.49 13.19 -8.33
C VAL A 122 0.99 13.35 -8.07
N TYR A 123 0.58 14.40 -7.34
CA TYR A 123 -0.77 14.49 -6.78
C TYR A 123 -1.69 15.57 -7.37
N GLY A 124 -1.29 16.12 -8.52
CA GLY A 124 -2.21 16.71 -9.49
C GLY A 124 -2.06 18.19 -9.75
N PHE A 125 -1.39 18.93 -8.86
CA PHE A 125 -1.22 20.37 -9.04
C PHE A 125 -0.41 20.73 -10.29
N TYR A 126 0.63 19.95 -10.60
CA TYR A 126 1.41 20.12 -11.83
C TYR A 126 0.53 19.98 -13.08
N ASP A 127 -0.24 18.90 -13.15
CA ASP A 127 -1.15 18.61 -14.28
C ASP A 127 -2.28 19.64 -14.37
N GLU A 128 -2.78 20.11 -13.23
CA GLU A 128 -3.78 21.17 -13.17
C GLU A 128 -3.25 22.47 -13.79
N CYS A 129 -2.03 22.87 -13.45
CA CYS A 129 -1.37 24.04 -14.02
C CYS A 129 -1.17 23.89 -15.54
N LEU A 130 -0.63 22.75 -15.98
CA LEU A 130 -0.47 22.44 -17.41
C LEU A 130 -1.79 22.53 -18.17
N ARG A 131 -2.86 21.95 -17.62
CA ARG A 131 -4.17 21.93 -18.25
C ARG A 131 -4.81 23.32 -18.34
N LYS A 132 -4.67 24.15 -17.29
CA LYS A 132 -5.32 25.47 -17.20
C LYS A 132 -4.57 26.58 -17.93
N TYR A 133 -3.23 26.48 -18.02
CA TYR A 133 -2.37 27.51 -18.61
C TYR A 133 -1.63 27.07 -19.87
N GLY A 134 -1.69 25.78 -20.23
CA GLY A 134 -1.03 25.21 -21.40
C GLY A 134 0.49 25.00 -21.24
N ASN A 135 1.06 25.33 -20.09
CA ASN A 135 2.47 25.19 -19.77
C ASN A 135 2.71 25.12 -18.24
N ALA A 136 3.95 24.81 -17.83
CA ALA A 136 4.31 24.57 -16.43
C ALA A 136 4.76 25.84 -15.66
N ASN A 137 4.69 27.04 -16.24
CA ASN A 137 5.21 28.26 -15.62
C ASN A 137 4.50 28.59 -14.31
N VAL A 138 3.16 28.49 -14.28
CA VAL A 138 2.39 28.74 -13.07
C VAL A 138 2.76 27.79 -11.93
N TRP A 139 2.91 26.49 -12.23
CA TRP A 139 3.41 25.52 -11.26
C TRP A 139 4.78 25.94 -10.71
N LYS A 140 5.71 26.31 -11.60
CA LYS A 140 7.05 26.76 -11.21
C LYS A 140 7.00 28.01 -10.31
N TYR A 141 6.16 29.00 -10.64
CA TYR A 141 6.01 30.22 -9.84
C TYR A 141 5.51 29.92 -8.43
N PHE A 142 4.57 28.98 -8.27
CA PHE A 142 4.10 28.56 -6.96
C PHE A 142 5.12 27.72 -6.21
N THR A 143 5.76 26.73 -6.84
CA THR A 143 6.78 25.91 -6.16
C THR A 143 7.99 26.74 -5.71
N ASP A 144 8.38 27.75 -6.49
CA ASP A 144 9.44 28.67 -6.08
C ASP A 144 9.00 29.63 -4.96
N LEU A 145 7.69 29.88 -4.81
CA LEU A 145 7.13 30.63 -3.68
C LEU A 145 7.03 29.76 -2.41
N PHE A 146 6.68 28.47 -2.57
CA PHE A 146 6.51 27.52 -1.48
C PHE A 146 7.76 27.36 -0.62
N ASP A 147 8.95 27.50 -1.21
CA ASP A 147 10.22 27.49 -0.49
C ASP A 147 10.33 28.60 0.59
N PHE A 148 9.55 29.67 0.47
CA PHE A 148 9.57 30.80 1.40
C PHE A 148 8.53 30.68 2.52
N LEU A 149 7.58 29.74 2.42
CA LEU A 149 6.51 29.59 3.41
C LEU A 149 7.08 29.23 4.80
N PRO A 150 6.69 29.94 5.87
CA PRO A 150 7.04 29.57 7.24
C PRO A 150 6.68 28.12 7.57
N LEU A 151 7.50 27.46 8.37
CA LEU A 151 7.27 26.05 8.75
C LEU A 151 6.24 25.92 9.88
N THR A 152 6.22 26.88 10.81
CA THR A 152 5.44 26.81 12.04
C THR A 152 4.95 28.20 12.44
N ALA A 153 3.94 28.26 13.30
CA ALA A 153 3.46 29.47 13.94
C ALA A 153 3.37 29.31 15.46
N LEU A 154 3.39 30.44 16.17
CA LEU A 154 3.25 30.48 17.62
C LEU A 154 2.18 31.50 17.99
N ILE A 155 1.03 31.02 18.44
CA ILE A 155 -0.11 31.85 18.82
C ILE A 155 0.07 32.32 20.26
N ASP A 156 0.21 33.63 20.45
CA ASP A 156 0.42 34.32 21.74
C ASP A 156 1.41 33.62 22.68
N ASN A 157 2.49 33.06 22.12
CA ASN A 157 3.54 32.32 22.82
C ASN A 157 3.09 31.06 23.57
N GLN A 158 1.87 30.57 23.33
CA GLN A 158 1.24 29.51 24.14
C GLN A 158 0.84 28.28 23.31
N ILE A 159 0.52 28.45 22.02
CA ILE A 159 0.07 27.36 21.15
C ILE A 159 1.00 27.26 19.94
N PHE A 160 1.69 26.14 19.82
CA PHE A 160 2.61 25.86 18.72
C PHE A 160 1.86 25.17 17.58
N CYS A 161 1.88 25.80 16.39
CA CYS A 161 1.14 25.34 15.23
C CYS A 161 2.08 24.90 14.11
N LEU A 162 1.83 23.75 13.50
CA LEU A 162 2.63 23.20 12.42
C LEU A 162 1.80 22.27 11.53
N HIS A 163 2.30 21.92 10.34
CA HIS A 163 1.57 20.99 9.47
C HIS A 163 1.59 19.56 10.01
N GLY A 164 2.80 19.00 10.09
CA GLY A 164 3.13 17.63 10.47
C GLY A 164 3.13 17.43 11.99
N GLY A 165 4.31 17.17 12.52
CA GLY A 165 4.48 16.82 13.93
C GLY A 165 5.87 17.14 14.43
N LEU A 166 6.20 16.66 15.63
CA LEU A 166 7.49 16.95 16.24
C LEU A 166 8.64 16.21 15.54
N SER A 167 9.88 16.65 15.79
CA SER A 167 11.11 16.03 15.26
C SER A 167 12.02 15.59 16.41
N PRO A 168 12.69 14.42 16.30
CA PRO A 168 13.70 13.99 17.27
C PRO A 168 14.95 14.88 17.28
N SER A 169 15.10 15.79 16.30
CA SER A 169 16.21 16.75 16.22
C SER A 169 15.84 18.15 16.74
N ILE A 170 14.61 18.34 17.24
CA ILE A 170 14.09 19.65 17.67
C ILE A 170 13.59 19.57 19.10
N ASP A 171 14.41 20.06 20.04
CA ASP A 171 14.03 20.17 21.44
C ASP A 171 13.38 21.52 21.78
N THR A 172 13.75 22.57 21.05
CA THR A 172 13.32 23.95 21.33
C THR A 172 12.82 24.69 20.11
N LEU A 173 11.98 25.72 20.32
CA LEU A 173 11.54 26.62 19.25
C LEU A 173 12.70 27.34 18.54
N ASP A 174 13.83 27.54 19.21
CA ASP A 174 15.02 28.14 18.60
C ASP A 174 15.67 27.21 17.56
N HIS A 175 15.61 25.89 17.74
CA HIS A 175 16.05 24.95 16.71
C HIS A 175 15.21 25.10 15.44
N VAL A 176 13.89 25.31 15.57
CA VAL A 176 12.99 25.55 14.42
C VAL A 176 13.36 26.85 13.71
N ARG A 177 13.64 27.93 14.47
CA ARG A 177 14.08 29.23 13.92
C ARG A 177 15.38 29.13 13.11
N GLY A 178 16.26 28.20 13.46
CA GLY A 178 17.55 27.98 12.80
C GLY A 178 17.50 27.16 11.50
N ILE A 179 16.36 26.56 11.14
CA ILE A 179 16.24 25.76 9.91
C ILE A 179 16.36 26.65 8.67
N ASP A 180 17.22 26.28 7.72
CA ASP A 180 17.20 26.88 6.39
C ASP A 180 15.98 26.34 5.61
N ARG A 181 14.88 27.10 5.58
CA ARG A 181 13.65 26.66 4.92
C ARG A 181 13.63 26.89 3.41
N VAL A 182 14.51 27.76 2.88
CA VAL A 182 14.45 28.26 1.49
C VAL A 182 15.08 27.26 0.53
N GLN A 183 14.46 26.09 0.47
CA GLN A 183 14.85 24.96 -0.35
C GLN A 183 13.65 24.03 -0.55
N GLU A 184 13.80 23.09 -1.48
CA GLU A 184 12.89 21.94 -1.59
C GLU A 184 12.94 21.13 -0.29
N VAL A 185 11.79 20.57 0.11
CA VAL A 185 11.70 19.73 1.32
C VAL A 185 12.67 18.54 1.18
N PRO A 186 13.66 18.39 2.10
CA PRO A 186 14.57 17.25 2.07
C PRO A 186 13.85 15.93 2.34
N HIS A 187 14.47 14.80 1.96
CA HIS A 187 13.93 13.47 2.26
C HIS A 187 14.00 13.09 3.74
N GLU A 188 14.89 13.71 4.52
CA GLU A 188 15.08 13.46 5.95
C GLU A 188 15.49 14.74 6.71
N GLY A 189 15.43 14.69 8.03
CA GLY A 189 15.86 15.77 8.91
C GLY A 189 14.73 16.68 9.39
N PRO A 190 15.05 17.72 10.18
CA PRO A 190 14.07 18.45 10.98
C PRO A 190 12.98 19.13 10.15
N MET A 191 13.30 19.64 8.96
CA MET A 191 12.31 20.23 8.06
C MET A 191 11.33 19.18 7.50
N CYS A 192 11.83 18.00 7.14
CA CYS A 192 10.98 16.89 6.69
C CYS A 192 10.06 16.44 7.82
N ASP A 193 10.61 16.25 9.02
CA ASP A 193 9.88 15.79 10.20
C ASP A 193 8.73 16.75 10.58
N LEU A 194 8.97 18.06 10.61
CA LEU A 194 7.95 19.06 10.91
C LEU A 194 6.76 19.03 9.94
N LEU A 195 6.96 18.55 8.71
CA LEU A 195 5.93 18.47 7.68
C LEU A 195 5.27 17.08 7.57
N TRP A 196 5.92 16.02 8.07
CA TRP A 196 5.50 14.63 7.83
C TRP A 196 5.24 13.78 9.08
N SER A 197 5.68 14.22 10.27
CA SER A 197 5.50 13.44 11.49
C SER A 197 4.04 13.39 11.96
N ASP A 198 3.69 12.31 12.66
CA ASP A 198 2.33 12.06 13.20
C ASP A 198 2.35 11.69 14.69
N PRO A 199 1.35 12.10 15.49
CA PRO A 199 1.15 11.56 16.82
C PRO A 199 0.75 10.07 16.77
N ASP A 200 1.18 9.31 17.76
CA ASP A 200 0.86 7.89 17.95
C ASP A 200 0.63 7.62 19.46
N ASP A 201 -0.09 6.56 19.79
CA ASP A 201 -0.38 6.14 21.18
C ASP A 201 0.81 5.41 21.83
N ARG A 202 1.86 5.09 21.06
CA ARG A 202 3.11 4.52 21.60
C ARG A 202 3.84 5.50 22.52
N CYS A 203 4.78 4.99 23.30
CA CYS A 203 5.75 5.82 24.02
C CYS A 203 6.99 6.07 23.14
N GLY A 204 7.54 7.28 23.20
CA GLY A 204 8.75 7.70 22.50
C GLY A 204 8.57 7.90 20.99
N TRP A 205 9.68 7.88 20.27
CA TRP A 205 9.71 8.00 18.81
C TRP A 205 9.51 6.63 18.13
N GLY A 206 8.82 6.64 16.99
CA GLY A 206 8.64 5.49 16.13
C GLY A 206 8.88 5.83 14.66
N ILE A 207 9.13 4.80 13.85
CA ILE A 207 9.28 4.96 12.40
C ILE A 207 7.93 5.34 11.79
N SER A 208 7.90 6.41 11.00
CA SER A 208 6.67 6.83 10.31
C SER A 208 6.28 5.83 9.21
N PRO A 209 5.00 5.42 9.14
CA PRO A 209 4.52 4.59 8.05
C PRO A 209 4.50 5.33 6.70
N ARG A 210 4.65 6.66 6.69
CA ARG A 210 4.67 7.49 5.48
C ARG A 210 5.96 7.38 4.68
N GLY A 211 7.00 6.77 5.26
CA GLY A 211 8.35 6.75 4.67
C GLY A 211 9.12 8.07 4.80
N ALA A 212 8.55 9.05 5.51
CA ALA A 212 9.12 10.34 5.84
C ALA A 212 8.62 10.78 7.23
N GLY A 213 9.45 11.51 7.98
CA GLY A 213 9.17 11.91 9.36
C GLY A 213 9.13 10.75 10.36
N TYR A 214 8.53 10.99 11.52
CA TYR A 214 8.43 10.03 12.63
C TYR A 214 7.01 9.92 13.19
N THR A 215 6.73 8.84 13.89
CA THR A 215 5.63 8.80 14.86
C THR A 215 6.15 9.22 16.23
N PHE A 216 5.36 9.93 17.04
CA PHE A 216 5.78 10.36 18.38
C PHE A 216 4.69 10.14 19.42
N GLY A 217 5.11 9.70 20.61
CA GLY A 217 4.24 9.43 21.74
C GLY A 217 3.86 10.64 22.59
N GLN A 218 2.95 10.43 23.53
CA GLN A 218 2.50 11.45 24.49
C GLN A 218 3.64 12.01 25.34
N ASP A 219 4.60 11.19 25.74
CA ASP A 219 5.77 11.61 26.51
C ASP A 219 6.62 12.66 25.76
N ILE A 220 6.66 12.57 24.43
CA ILE A 220 7.40 13.51 23.58
C ILE A 220 6.68 14.86 23.51
N SER A 221 5.37 14.87 23.31
CA SER A 221 4.60 16.12 23.22
C SER A 221 4.50 16.83 24.57
N GLU A 222 4.33 16.09 25.66
CA GLU A 222 4.37 16.63 27.02
C GLU A 222 5.72 17.28 27.33
N ALA A 223 6.83 16.58 27.03
CA ALA A 223 8.17 17.11 27.24
C ALA A 223 8.43 18.35 26.39
N PHE A 224 8.03 18.32 25.11
CA PHE A 224 8.20 19.47 24.21
C PHE A 224 7.40 20.68 24.68
N ASN A 225 6.13 20.49 25.06
CA ASN A 225 5.27 21.55 25.57
C ASN A 225 5.85 22.15 26.85
N HIS A 226 6.21 21.30 27.82
CA HIS A 226 6.80 21.74 29.08
C HIS A 226 8.11 22.52 28.88
N ASN A 227 9.03 22.01 28.06
CA ASN A 227 10.34 22.62 27.84
C ASN A 227 10.25 23.97 27.12
N ASN A 228 9.22 24.18 26.30
CA ASN A 228 9.03 25.41 25.54
C ASN A 228 7.97 26.35 26.15
N GLY A 229 7.43 26.01 27.31
CA GLY A 229 6.38 26.81 27.97
C GLY A 229 5.06 26.86 27.20
N LEU A 230 4.76 25.83 26.41
CA LEU A 230 3.58 25.74 25.58
C LEU A 230 2.45 24.99 26.31
N THR A 231 1.23 25.29 25.90
CA THR A 231 0.02 24.63 26.40
C THR A 231 -0.56 23.62 25.42
N LEU A 232 -0.20 23.71 24.14
CA LEU A 232 -0.81 22.93 23.08
C LEU A 232 0.07 22.91 21.83
N VAL A 233 0.14 21.75 21.18
CA VAL A 233 0.54 21.59 19.78
C VAL A 233 -0.73 21.46 18.92
N ALA A 234 -0.94 22.38 17.98
CA ALA A 234 -2.01 22.31 17.00
C ALA A 234 -1.44 21.94 15.62
N ARG A 235 -2.03 20.94 14.97
CA ARG A 235 -1.47 20.37 13.73
C ARG A 235 -2.53 19.99 12.69
N ALA A 236 -2.10 19.66 11.47
CA ALA A 236 -2.97 19.35 10.32
C ALA A 236 -2.69 17.94 9.70
N HIS A 237 -2.51 17.79 8.37
CA HIS A 237 -1.97 16.64 7.61
C HIS A 237 -2.75 15.31 7.62
N GLN A 238 -3.60 15.16 8.62
CA GLN A 238 -4.15 13.91 9.08
C GLN A 238 -5.68 14.07 9.00
N LEU A 239 -6.35 13.29 8.12
CA LEU A 239 -7.82 13.28 8.02
C LEU A 239 -8.50 12.72 9.26
N VAL A 240 -9.21 13.58 9.96
CA VAL A 240 -10.11 13.27 11.07
C VAL A 240 -11.56 13.25 10.57
N MET A 241 -12.35 12.26 10.98
CA MET A 241 -13.73 12.12 10.49
C MET A 241 -14.63 13.29 10.89
N GLU A 242 -14.40 13.87 12.06
CA GLU A 242 -15.17 14.99 12.61
C GLU A 242 -14.53 16.36 12.28
N GLY A 243 -13.48 16.40 11.46
CA GLY A 243 -12.76 17.64 11.14
C GLY A 243 -11.77 18.11 12.21
N TYR A 244 -11.84 17.59 13.44
CA TYR A 244 -10.78 17.72 14.45
C TYR A 244 -10.65 16.47 15.33
N ASN A 245 -9.52 16.28 16.00
CA ASN A 245 -9.33 15.22 17.01
C ASN A 245 -8.31 15.63 18.07
N TRP A 246 -8.64 15.33 19.33
CA TRP A 246 -7.73 15.46 20.46
C TRP A 246 -6.95 14.17 20.68
N SER A 247 -5.65 14.28 20.96
CA SER A 247 -4.78 13.13 21.26
C SER A 247 -3.79 13.47 22.37
N GLN A 248 -3.13 12.44 22.90
CA GLN A 248 -2.03 12.57 23.88
C GLN A 248 -2.41 13.43 25.10
N ASP A 249 -3.53 13.07 25.74
CA ASP A 249 -4.13 13.79 26.86
C ASP A 249 -4.31 15.30 26.63
N ARG A 250 -4.76 15.65 25.42
CA ARG A 250 -4.98 17.02 24.95
C ARG A 250 -3.72 17.88 24.80
N ASN A 251 -2.53 17.29 24.80
CA ASN A 251 -1.30 17.99 24.43
C ASN A 251 -1.22 18.30 22.93
N VAL A 252 -1.95 17.52 22.11
CA VAL A 252 -1.95 17.65 20.64
C VAL A 252 -3.38 17.65 20.10
N VAL A 253 -3.69 18.62 19.24
CA VAL A 253 -4.93 18.65 18.46
C VAL A 253 -4.63 18.59 16.96
N THR A 254 -5.36 17.74 16.25
CA THR A 254 -5.36 17.68 14.79
C THR A 254 -6.59 18.39 14.25
N ILE A 255 -6.42 19.29 13.28
CA ILE A 255 -7.47 20.05 12.60
C ILE A 255 -7.41 19.73 11.10
N PHE A 256 -8.55 19.46 10.49
CA PHE A 256 -8.66 19.13 9.08
C PHE A 256 -9.84 19.88 8.46
N SER A 257 -9.57 20.69 7.44
CA SER A 257 -10.51 21.70 6.94
C SER A 257 -11.07 21.38 5.54
N ALA A 258 -10.91 20.14 5.08
CA ALA A 258 -11.44 19.65 3.79
C ALA A 258 -12.56 18.60 4.00
N PRO A 259 -13.84 18.98 3.91
CA PRO A 259 -14.96 18.07 4.16
C PRO A 259 -15.17 17.13 2.97
N ASN A 260 -15.67 15.92 3.23
CA ASN A 260 -15.79 14.82 2.26
C ASN A 260 -14.56 14.74 1.36
N TYR A 261 -13.40 14.66 1.99
CA TYR A 261 -12.11 14.78 1.33
C TYR A 261 -11.97 13.89 0.08
N CYS A 262 -11.23 14.37 -0.92
CA CYS A 262 -11.14 13.74 -2.25
C CYS A 262 -12.53 13.46 -2.85
N TYR A 263 -13.53 14.23 -2.43
CA TYR A 263 -14.94 14.11 -2.81
C TYR A 263 -15.60 12.77 -2.47
N ARG A 264 -15.04 11.97 -1.55
CA ARG A 264 -15.47 10.58 -1.31
C ARG A 264 -15.33 10.05 0.11
N CYS A 265 -14.60 10.73 0.99
CA CYS A 265 -14.21 10.18 2.28
C CYS A 265 -15.25 10.36 3.38
N GLY A 266 -16.28 11.18 3.14
CA GLY A 266 -17.45 11.32 4.02
C GLY A 266 -17.17 11.95 5.39
N ASN A 267 -15.98 12.51 5.61
CA ASN A 267 -15.66 13.26 6.82
C ASN A 267 -16.30 14.65 6.83
N GLN A 268 -16.48 15.23 8.01
CA GLN A 268 -16.68 16.67 8.19
C GLN A 268 -15.32 17.39 8.20
N ALA A 269 -15.36 18.71 8.02
CA ALA A 269 -14.22 19.59 8.26
C ALA A 269 -14.44 20.41 9.54
N ALA A 270 -13.37 20.95 10.08
CA ALA A 270 -13.46 21.93 11.16
C ALA A 270 -12.45 23.06 11.01
N ILE A 271 -12.75 24.17 11.68
CA ILE A 271 -11.82 25.27 11.99
C ILE A 271 -11.80 25.48 13.49
N MET A 272 -10.66 25.93 14.04
CA MET A 272 -10.51 26.25 15.46
C MET A 272 -10.43 27.75 15.65
N GLU A 273 -11.46 28.35 16.24
CA GLU A 273 -11.45 29.75 16.63
C GLU A 273 -10.82 29.90 18.00
N ILE A 274 -9.86 30.82 18.15
CA ILE A 274 -9.20 31.13 19.41
C ILE A 274 -9.48 32.60 19.73
N ASP A 275 -10.05 32.85 20.91
CA ASP A 275 -10.33 34.21 21.38
C ASP A 275 -9.13 34.85 22.09
N GLU A 276 -9.28 36.13 22.47
CA GLU A 276 -8.25 36.92 23.18
C GLU A 276 -7.83 36.33 24.54
N LYS A 277 -8.61 35.38 25.08
CA LYS A 277 -8.34 34.70 26.36
C LYS A 277 -7.76 33.30 26.14
N LEU A 278 -7.36 32.96 24.92
CA LEU A 278 -6.89 31.63 24.51
C LEU A 278 -7.93 30.53 24.71
N SER A 279 -9.21 30.90 24.80
CA SER A 279 -10.30 29.92 24.76
C SER A 279 -10.55 29.54 23.31
N TYR A 280 -10.54 28.25 23.02
CA TYR A 280 -10.74 27.73 21.68
C TYR A 280 -12.08 27.00 21.52
N THR A 281 -12.71 27.18 20.36
CA THR A 281 -13.94 26.50 19.95
C THR A 281 -13.79 25.95 18.54
N PHE A 282 -14.33 24.75 18.28
CA PHE A 282 -14.31 24.14 16.96
C PHE A 282 -15.63 24.38 16.25
N LEU A 283 -15.58 24.90 15.03
CA LEU A 283 -16.73 24.99 14.14
C LEU A 283 -16.60 23.91 13.08
N GLN A 284 -17.47 22.90 13.14
CA GLN A 284 -17.53 21.82 12.17
C GLN A 284 -18.46 22.18 11.00
N PHE A 285 -18.14 21.70 9.80
CA PHE A 285 -18.96 21.92 8.62
C PHE A 285 -18.91 20.79 7.61
N ASP A 286 -20.02 20.67 6.88
CA ASP A 286 -20.24 19.68 5.83
C ASP A 286 -19.78 20.23 4.46
N PRO A 287 -19.64 19.36 3.45
CA PRO A 287 -19.27 19.79 2.10
C PRO A 287 -20.24 20.80 1.50
N ALA A 288 -19.70 21.77 0.77
CA ALA A 288 -20.49 22.80 0.10
C ALA A 288 -21.48 22.19 -0.92
N PRO A 289 -22.69 22.75 -1.08
CA PRO A 289 -23.66 22.28 -2.08
C PRO A 289 -23.09 22.38 -3.50
N ARG A 290 -23.03 21.25 -4.20
CA ARG A 290 -22.50 21.19 -5.58
C ARG A 290 -23.58 21.61 -6.58
N ALA A 291 -23.60 22.89 -6.97
CA ALA A 291 -24.49 23.38 -8.02
C ALA A 291 -23.91 23.03 -9.41
N GLY A 292 -24.45 22.01 -10.07
CA GLY A 292 -24.27 21.79 -11.51
C GLY A 292 -22.84 21.51 -11.97
N GLU A 293 -22.16 20.52 -11.38
CA GLU A 293 -20.95 19.98 -12.03
C GLU A 293 -21.32 19.48 -13.44
N PRO A 294 -20.57 19.87 -14.48
CA PRO A 294 -20.69 19.18 -15.76
C PRO A 294 -20.48 17.69 -15.48
N LEU A 295 -21.34 16.84 -16.04
CA LEU A 295 -21.02 15.43 -16.24
C LEU A 295 -19.70 15.36 -17.02
N VAL A 296 -18.57 15.37 -16.33
CA VAL A 296 -17.29 15.00 -16.91
C VAL A 296 -17.41 13.50 -17.12
N SER A 297 -17.91 13.12 -18.29
CA SER A 297 -17.96 11.72 -18.75
C SER A 297 -16.56 11.19 -19.11
N ARG A 298 -15.54 11.53 -18.33
CA ARG A 298 -14.16 11.08 -18.52
C ARG A 298 -13.59 10.69 -17.16
N ARG A 299 -12.83 9.59 -17.16
CA ARG A 299 -12.08 9.02 -16.02
C ARG A 299 -11.71 10.08 -14.98
N VAL A 300 -12.03 9.80 -13.71
CA VAL A 300 -11.47 10.53 -12.57
C VAL A 300 -9.95 10.53 -12.71
N PRO A 301 -9.26 11.69 -12.70
CA PRO A 301 -7.81 11.73 -12.81
C PRO A 301 -7.11 11.00 -11.65
N ASP A 302 -5.99 10.37 -11.97
CA ASP A 302 -5.29 9.37 -11.15
C ASP A 302 -4.77 9.92 -9.79
N TYR A 303 -4.52 11.22 -9.73
CA TYR A 303 -3.89 11.90 -8.60
C TYR A 303 -4.81 12.22 -7.40
N PHE A 304 -6.12 12.01 -7.52
CA PHE A 304 -7.10 12.13 -6.43
C PHE A 304 -6.91 11.05 -5.32
N LEU A 305 -5.92 10.14 -5.43
CA LEU A 305 -5.91 8.84 -4.75
C LEU A 305 -4.76 8.53 -3.77
N GLY A 306 -3.99 9.52 -3.35
CA GLY A 306 -2.74 9.26 -2.62
C GLY A 306 -2.79 9.29 -1.10
N TRP A 307 -1.58 9.14 -0.57
CA TRP A 307 -1.22 8.36 0.62
C TRP A 307 -1.70 8.84 2.00
N GLY A 308 -2.03 10.12 2.21
CA GLY A 308 -2.25 10.67 3.56
C GLY A 308 -3.53 10.19 4.27
N LEU A 309 -4.49 9.67 3.51
CA LEU A 309 -5.84 9.48 4.01
C LEU A 309 -6.17 8.08 4.54
N TYR A 310 -5.47 7.08 4.03
CA TYR A 310 -5.88 5.69 4.20
C TYR A 310 -5.58 5.16 5.60
N HIS A 311 -4.64 5.79 6.32
CA HIS A 311 -4.22 5.36 7.65
C HIS A 311 -5.07 5.93 8.80
N MET A 312 -5.84 7.00 8.55
CA MET A 312 -6.42 7.74 9.67
C MET A 312 -7.84 7.37 10.04
N VAL A 313 -8.60 6.86 9.07
CA VAL A 313 -9.92 6.26 9.32
C VAL A 313 -9.83 5.06 10.27
N MET A 314 -8.65 4.44 10.41
CA MET A 314 -8.45 3.27 11.26
C MET A 314 -8.15 3.59 12.74
N HIS A 315 -7.73 4.82 13.09
CA HIS A 315 -7.45 5.20 14.49
C HIS A 315 -8.64 5.84 15.22
N VAL A 316 -9.66 6.34 14.51
CA VAL A 316 -10.87 6.93 15.14
C VAL A 316 -11.89 5.85 15.57
N VAL A 317 -11.63 4.57 15.28
CA VAL A 317 -12.49 3.45 15.70
C VAL A 317 -11.78 2.57 16.74
N SER A 318 -11.23 3.19 17.78
CA SER A 318 -11.01 2.50 19.05
C SER A 318 -11.47 3.36 20.23
N GLU A 319 -12.57 2.89 20.81
CA GLU A 319 -13.12 3.19 22.14
C GLU A 319 -13.93 4.49 22.37
N LYS A 320 -15.24 4.24 22.58
CA LYS A 320 -16.18 4.90 23.50
C LYS A 320 -16.42 6.41 23.32
N ASP A 321 -17.43 6.76 22.53
CA ASP A 321 -18.62 7.44 23.08
C ASP A 321 -19.80 7.45 22.10
N VAL A 322 -20.99 7.25 22.67
CA VAL A 322 -22.29 7.13 21.98
C VAL A 322 -22.99 8.47 22.07
N TRP A 323 -23.25 9.17 20.95
CA TRP A 323 -24.30 10.20 20.91
C TRP A 323 -25.17 10.16 19.65
N LYS A 324 -26.48 10.20 19.92
CA LYS A 324 -27.59 10.28 18.97
C LYS A 324 -27.79 11.74 18.56
N VAL A 325 -27.92 12.03 17.27
CA VAL A 325 -28.64 13.22 16.77
C VAL A 325 -29.68 12.77 15.75
N LYS A 326 -30.94 13.11 16.03
CA LYS A 326 -32.10 12.92 15.17
C LYS A 326 -32.26 14.15 14.27
N VAL A 327 -32.38 13.97 12.95
CA VAL A 327 -33.09 14.92 12.09
C VAL A 327 -34.04 14.13 11.17
N ASN A 328 -35.33 14.44 11.29
CA ASN A 328 -36.43 13.87 10.52
C ASN A 328 -36.56 14.57 9.16
N VAL A 329 -36.49 13.82 8.05
CA VAL A 329 -37.33 14.10 6.87
C VAL A 329 -37.77 12.75 6.30
N GLY A 330 -39.08 12.48 6.39
CA GLY A 330 -39.66 11.15 6.21
C GLY A 330 -39.78 10.70 4.76
N ILE A 331 -39.14 9.57 4.46
CA ILE A 331 -39.64 8.55 3.53
C ILE A 331 -39.32 7.19 4.15
N GLY A 332 -40.35 6.42 4.55
CA GLY A 332 -40.29 4.98 4.77
C GLY A 332 -39.38 4.46 5.90
N ASP A 333 -39.91 4.45 7.12
CA ASP A 333 -39.53 3.64 8.28
C ASP A 333 -38.17 2.87 8.24
N ILE A 334 -37.06 3.58 8.50
CA ILE A 334 -35.72 3.01 8.73
C ILE A 334 -35.49 2.80 10.25
N THR A 335 -36.53 2.42 11.01
CA THR A 335 -36.37 2.09 12.44
C THR A 335 -36.21 0.59 12.74
N GLN A 336 -36.01 -0.25 11.70
CA GLN A 336 -35.69 -1.69 11.83
C GLN A 336 -34.28 -2.11 11.36
N ARG A 337 -33.30 -1.20 11.25
CA ARG A 337 -31.90 -1.58 10.94
C ARG A 337 -30.87 -1.03 11.93
N LYS A 338 -31.23 -1.03 13.22
CA LYS A 338 -30.28 -0.90 14.34
C LYS A 338 -30.22 -2.15 15.21
N ASP A 339 -30.72 -3.27 14.70
CA ASP A 339 -30.57 -4.58 15.31
C ASP A 339 -29.57 -5.41 14.51
N LYS A 340 -28.48 -5.79 15.20
CA LYS A 340 -27.50 -6.83 14.85
C LYS A 340 -26.53 -6.51 13.71
N ILE A 341 -25.26 -6.25 14.05
CA ILE A 341 -24.18 -6.94 13.32
C ILE A 341 -24.31 -8.41 13.73
N MET A 342 -25.26 -9.12 13.12
CA MET A 342 -25.37 -10.55 13.28
C MET A 342 -24.18 -11.12 12.54
N GLU A 343 -23.31 -11.84 13.24
CA GLU A 343 -22.44 -12.80 12.55
C GLU A 343 -23.34 -13.66 11.68
N LEU A 344 -23.08 -13.65 10.38
CA LEU A 344 -23.88 -14.43 9.46
C LEU A 344 -23.56 -15.90 9.72
N PRO A 345 -24.58 -16.74 9.99
CA PRO A 345 -24.37 -18.17 10.17
C PRO A 345 -23.62 -18.75 8.96
N LEU A 346 -22.59 -19.57 9.23
CA LEU A 346 -21.69 -20.09 8.19
C LEU A 346 -22.42 -20.95 7.14
N ASP A 347 -23.53 -21.57 7.52
CA ASP A 347 -24.45 -22.36 6.69
C ASP A 347 -25.26 -21.52 5.71
N LYS A 348 -25.30 -20.19 5.89
CA LYS A 348 -25.98 -19.23 4.98
C LYS A 348 -25.04 -18.54 4.01
N LEU A 349 -23.80 -18.98 3.94
CA LEU A 349 -22.77 -18.39 3.09
C LEU A 349 -22.55 -19.24 1.85
N GLU A 350 -22.35 -18.55 0.72
CA GLU A 350 -22.06 -19.15 -0.58
C GLU A 350 -20.64 -18.78 -1.01
N LEU A 351 -19.90 -19.76 -1.52
CA LEU A 351 -18.65 -19.55 -2.24
C LEU A 351 -18.95 -19.45 -3.73
N ARG A 352 -18.42 -18.41 -4.37
CA ARG A 352 -18.57 -18.22 -5.82
C ARG A 352 -17.38 -17.51 -6.43
N ARG A 353 -17.32 -17.55 -7.76
CA ARG A 353 -16.41 -16.70 -8.54
C ARG A 353 -16.85 -15.24 -8.40
N ALA A 354 -15.89 -14.35 -8.21
CA ALA A 354 -16.14 -12.93 -8.11
C ALA A 354 -16.74 -12.39 -9.41
N SER A 355 -17.76 -11.54 -9.31
CA SER A 355 -18.13 -10.66 -10.43
C SER A 355 -17.05 -9.60 -10.64
N ARG A 356 -17.03 -8.94 -11.80
CA ARG A 356 -16.03 -7.89 -12.09
C ARG A 356 -16.04 -6.77 -11.03
N ALA A 357 -17.22 -6.42 -10.52
CA ALA A 357 -17.35 -5.43 -9.45
C ALA A 357 -16.74 -5.93 -8.13
N GLN A 358 -16.96 -7.20 -7.79
CA GLN A 358 -16.37 -7.83 -6.61
C GLN A 358 -14.85 -8.01 -6.73
N GLU A 359 -14.31 -8.29 -7.93
CA GLU A 359 -12.87 -8.31 -8.16
C GLU A 359 -12.27 -6.93 -7.87
N ILE A 360 -12.83 -5.87 -8.47
CA ILE A 360 -12.35 -4.50 -8.26
C ILE A 360 -12.45 -4.13 -6.77
N HIS A 361 -13.56 -4.49 -6.11
CA HIS A 361 -13.73 -4.25 -4.68
C HIS A 361 -12.67 -5.00 -3.86
N SER A 362 -12.51 -6.31 -4.10
CA SER A 362 -11.52 -7.14 -3.41
C SER A 362 -10.12 -6.56 -3.56
N ARG A 363 -9.72 -6.11 -4.75
CA ARG A 363 -8.39 -5.50 -4.97
C ARG A 363 -8.20 -4.23 -4.15
N LYS A 364 -9.24 -3.39 -4.08
CA LYS A 364 -9.22 -2.18 -3.22
C LYS A 364 -9.11 -2.56 -1.75
N SER A 365 -9.82 -3.59 -1.30
CA SER A 365 -9.77 -4.05 0.10
C SER A 365 -8.42 -4.67 0.47
N THR A 366 -7.77 -5.40 -0.45
CA THR A 366 -6.47 -6.04 -0.21
C THR A 366 -5.31 -5.07 -0.27
N ALA A 367 -5.48 -3.92 -0.92
CA ALA A 367 -4.46 -2.87 -1.01
C ALA A 367 -3.94 -2.45 0.37
N VAL A 368 -4.81 -2.41 1.38
CA VAL A 368 -4.43 -2.10 2.78
C VAL A 368 -3.29 -2.97 3.29
N GLN A 369 -3.24 -4.23 2.86
CA GLN A 369 -2.25 -5.19 3.31
C GLN A 369 -1.11 -5.37 2.31
N TRP A 370 -1.35 -5.18 1.02
CA TRP A 370 -0.44 -5.60 -0.05
C TRP A 370 -0.03 -4.49 -1.03
N ALA A 371 -0.56 -3.27 -0.90
CA ALA A 371 -0.18 -2.14 -1.75
C ALA A 371 1.23 -1.61 -1.51
N LYS A 372 1.97 -2.11 -0.51
CA LYS A 372 3.41 -1.80 -0.25
C LYS A 372 3.79 -0.34 -0.56
N TRP A 373 4.50 -0.11 -1.67
CA TRP A 373 5.08 1.16 -2.16
C TRP A 373 4.23 1.83 -3.25
N TYR A 374 3.13 1.20 -3.61
CA TYR A 374 2.22 1.68 -4.62
C TYR A 374 1.14 2.52 -3.95
N ASP A 375 0.75 3.62 -4.58
CA ASP A 375 -0.57 4.17 -4.33
C ASP A 375 -1.66 3.19 -4.82
N MET A 376 -2.92 3.48 -4.51
CA MET A 376 -4.02 2.58 -4.86
C MET A 376 -4.06 2.31 -6.37
N GLU A 377 -3.77 3.33 -7.19
CA GLU A 377 -3.80 3.18 -8.63
C GLU A 377 -2.61 2.41 -9.18
N GLY A 378 -1.39 2.71 -8.74
CA GLY A 378 -0.21 1.91 -9.07
C GLY A 378 -0.38 0.45 -8.62
N TYR A 379 -1.03 0.20 -7.49
CA TYR A 379 -1.33 -1.16 -7.04
C TYR A 379 -2.34 -1.84 -7.94
N LEU A 380 -3.44 -1.17 -8.28
CA LEU A 380 -4.48 -1.70 -9.15
C LEU A 380 -3.98 -1.89 -10.59
N GLY A 381 -3.24 -0.94 -11.12
CA GLY A 381 -2.61 -0.98 -12.43
C GLY A 381 -1.54 -2.06 -12.53
N ARG A 382 -0.72 -2.25 -11.47
CA ARG A 382 0.18 -3.39 -11.36
C ARG A 382 -0.59 -4.71 -11.35
N LEU A 383 -1.65 -4.81 -10.55
CA LEU A 383 -2.46 -6.04 -10.53
C LEU A 383 -3.08 -6.31 -11.90
N GLU A 384 -3.63 -5.30 -12.57
CA GLU A 384 -4.18 -5.41 -13.92
C GLU A 384 -3.12 -5.82 -14.93
N TYR A 385 -1.93 -5.22 -14.88
CA TYR A 385 -0.80 -5.63 -15.71
C TYR A 385 -0.39 -7.08 -15.47
N LEU A 386 -0.16 -7.47 -14.21
CA LEU A 386 0.20 -8.85 -13.88
C LEU A 386 -0.87 -9.83 -14.37
N GLU A 387 -2.13 -9.56 -14.08
CA GLU A 387 -3.27 -10.40 -14.47
C GLU A 387 -3.53 -10.41 -15.98
N SER A 388 -2.98 -9.46 -16.75
CA SER A 388 -3.05 -9.48 -18.22
C SER A 388 -2.07 -10.47 -18.87
N LEU A 389 -1.08 -10.96 -18.12
CA LEU A 389 -0.06 -11.87 -18.63
C LEU A 389 -0.55 -13.33 -18.68
N ASP A 390 0.06 -14.11 -19.56
CA ASP A 390 -0.29 -15.52 -19.87
C ASP A 390 -0.51 -16.43 -18.66
N HIS A 391 0.12 -16.13 -17.52
CA HIS A 391 -0.02 -16.92 -16.30
C HIS A 391 -1.43 -16.86 -15.68
N ALA A 392 -2.20 -15.80 -15.95
CA ALA A 392 -3.53 -15.55 -15.41
C ALA A 392 -4.66 -15.79 -16.43
N ASN A 393 -4.33 -15.96 -17.71
CA ASN A 393 -5.27 -16.19 -18.81
C ASN A 393 -5.95 -17.57 -18.74
N ASP A 394 -7.00 -17.76 -19.56
CA ASP A 394 -7.73 -19.03 -19.72
C ASP A 394 -8.28 -19.62 -18.41
N GLY A 395 -8.70 -18.75 -17.49
CA GLY A 395 -9.20 -19.17 -16.18
C GLY A 395 -8.14 -19.77 -15.26
N ARG A 396 -6.84 -19.56 -15.57
CA ARG A 396 -5.75 -20.00 -14.70
C ARG A 396 -5.69 -19.23 -13.40
N LEU A 397 -6.11 -17.96 -13.36
CA LEU A 397 -6.29 -17.21 -12.12
C LEU A 397 -7.78 -16.96 -11.89
N VAL A 398 -8.28 -17.34 -10.72
CA VAL A 398 -9.68 -17.14 -10.34
C VAL A 398 -9.75 -16.44 -8.98
N THR A 399 -10.51 -15.36 -8.92
CA THR A 399 -10.87 -14.71 -7.66
C THR A 399 -12.19 -15.29 -7.16
N TRP A 400 -12.18 -15.77 -5.93
CA TRP A 400 -13.32 -16.30 -5.21
C TRP A 400 -13.76 -15.33 -4.12
N VAL A 401 -15.07 -15.28 -3.87
CA VAL A 401 -15.66 -14.49 -2.79
C VAL A 401 -16.57 -15.37 -1.95
N LEU A 402 -16.56 -15.13 -0.65
CA LEU A 402 -17.52 -15.66 0.30
C LEU A 402 -18.53 -14.56 0.65
N VAL A 403 -19.79 -14.78 0.34
CA VAL A 403 -20.88 -13.80 0.44
C VAL A 403 -22.15 -14.45 1.03
N PRO A 404 -23.12 -13.67 1.49
CA PRO A 404 -24.42 -14.21 1.91
C PRO A 404 -25.15 -14.84 0.71
N ALA A 405 -25.67 -16.05 0.86
CA ALA A 405 -26.34 -16.78 -0.22
C ALA A 405 -27.60 -16.07 -0.76
N ASN A 406 -28.24 -15.22 0.06
CA ASN A 406 -29.40 -14.41 -0.32
C ASN A 406 -29.02 -13.10 -1.04
N GLU A 407 -27.75 -12.68 -0.99
CA GLU A 407 -27.24 -11.45 -1.62
C GLU A 407 -25.93 -11.72 -2.38
N PRO A 408 -25.96 -12.60 -3.40
CA PRO A 408 -24.75 -13.13 -4.03
C PRO A 408 -23.87 -12.10 -4.77
N GLU A 409 -24.45 -10.95 -5.16
CA GLU A 409 -23.74 -9.87 -5.87
C GLU A 409 -23.30 -8.73 -4.94
N THR A 410 -23.42 -8.91 -3.62
CA THR A 410 -23.00 -7.88 -2.65
C THR A 410 -21.50 -7.55 -2.76
N LEU A 411 -21.16 -6.31 -2.47
CA LEU A 411 -19.78 -5.87 -2.27
C LEU A 411 -19.34 -5.99 -0.80
N GLU A 412 -20.24 -6.35 0.11
CA GLU A 412 -19.89 -6.71 1.49
C GLU A 412 -19.29 -8.12 1.52
N ILE A 413 -18.07 -8.23 1.02
CA ILE A 413 -17.39 -9.51 0.87
C ILE A 413 -16.79 -9.94 2.22
N LEU A 414 -17.20 -11.11 2.71
CA LEU A 414 -16.78 -11.61 4.02
C LEU A 414 -15.35 -12.16 4.00
N SER A 415 -14.95 -12.78 2.89
CA SER A 415 -13.59 -13.24 2.64
C SER A 415 -13.35 -13.40 1.14
N THR A 416 -12.12 -13.17 0.69
CA THR A 416 -11.70 -13.37 -0.70
C THR A 416 -10.49 -14.28 -0.78
N CYS A 417 -10.35 -14.95 -1.91
CA CYS A 417 -9.27 -15.89 -2.14
C CYS A 417 -8.98 -15.97 -3.63
N GLN A 418 -7.70 -15.90 -4.02
CA GLN A 418 -7.30 -16.17 -5.39
C GLN A 418 -6.68 -17.55 -5.51
N THR A 419 -7.05 -18.29 -6.54
CA THR A 419 -6.50 -19.61 -6.87
C THR A 419 -5.82 -19.60 -8.23
N TYR A 420 -4.64 -20.22 -8.34
CA TYR A 420 -3.96 -20.49 -9.61
C TYR A 420 -4.11 -21.94 -10.05
N LYS A 421 -4.56 -22.18 -11.28
CA LYS A 421 -4.57 -23.48 -11.95
C LYS A 421 -3.22 -23.72 -12.63
N ARG A 422 -2.59 -24.85 -12.34
CA ARG A 422 -1.29 -25.26 -12.89
C ARG A 422 -1.31 -26.70 -13.36
N ASP A 423 -0.62 -26.95 -14.45
CA ASP A 423 -0.39 -28.31 -14.94
C ASP A 423 0.67 -28.99 -14.04
N ILE A 424 0.40 -30.23 -13.66
CA ILE A 424 1.23 -31.02 -12.75
C ILE A 424 1.64 -32.36 -13.37
N LEU A 425 2.71 -32.92 -12.83
CA LEU A 425 3.16 -34.28 -13.07
C LEU A 425 3.14 -35.03 -11.73
N VAL A 426 2.53 -36.21 -11.75
CA VAL A 426 2.44 -37.10 -10.60
C VAL A 426 3.05 -38.45 -10.97
N ILE A 427 4.04 -38.91 -10.22
CA ILE A 427 4.59 -40.26 -10.35
C ILE A 427 4.13 -41.07 -9.13
N PRO A 428 3.26 -42.08 -9.31
CA PRO A 428 2.82 -42.94 -8.21
C PRO A 428 3.98 -43.63 -7.49
N ALA A 429 3.78 -43.98 -6.22
CA ALA A 429 4.75 -44.76 -5.46
C ALA A 429 5.09 -46.07 -6.20
N GLY A 430 6.38 -46.38 -6.32
CA GLY A 430 6.92 -47.55 -7.00
C GLY A 430 7.01 -47.43 -8.53
N GLU A 431 6.47 -46.37 -9.12
CA GLU A 431 6.45 -46.16 -10.56
C GLU A 431 7.56 -45.19 -11.01
N THR A 432 7.84 -45.18 -12.31
CA THR A 432 8.72 -44.17 -12.97
C THR A 432 7.97 -43.30 -13.96
N ARG A 433 6.80 -43.74 -14.43
CA ARG A 433 6.00 -43.02 -15.41
C ARG A 433 5.10 -41.99 -14.73
N SER A 434 5.12 -40.76 -15.25
CA SER A 434 4.29 -39.68 -14.77
C SER A 434 2.90 -39.69 -15.43
N VAL A 435 1.90 -39.36 -14.62
CA VAL A 435 0.54 -39.00 -15.02
C VAL A 435 0.44 -37.48 -15.05
N GLN A 436 -0.14 -36.93 -16.11
CA GLN A 436 -0.39 -35.49 -16.22
C GLN A 436 -1.76 -35.16 -15.66
N ASP A 437 -1.85 -34.10 -14.87
CA ASP A 437 -3.11 -33.60 -14.33
C ASP A 437 -3.03 -32.09 -14.08
N VAL A 438 -4.04 -31.55 -13.41
CA VAL A 438 -4.14 -30.16 -12.99
C VAL A 438 -4.14 -30.09 -11.46
N GLY A 439 -3.37 -29.15 -10.93
CA GLY A 439 -3.42 -28.72 -9.53
C GLY A 439 -3.84 -27.27 -9.41
N TYR A 440 -4.32 -26.89 -8.23
CA TYR A 440 -4.56 -25.51 -7.87
C TYR A 440 -3.49 -25.01 -6.87
N ALA A 441 -3.41 -23.70 -6.67
CA ALA A 441 -2.55 -23.09 -5.65
C ALA A 441 -3.29 -21.90 -5.06
N ILE A 442 -3.22 -21.67 -3.76
CA ILE A 442 -3.75 -20.43 -3.18
C ILE A 442 -2.72 -19.34 -3.38
N ALA A 443 -3.05 -18.41 -4.26
CA ALA A 443 -2.27 -17.21 -4.51
C ALA A 443 -2.34 -16.27 -3.31
N SER A 444 -3.56 -16.08 -2.79
CA SER A 444 -3.84 -15.11 -1.75
C SER A 444 -5.15 -15.46 -1.04
N VAL A 445 -5.22 -15.17 0.26
CA VAL A 445 -6.47 -15.16 1.04
C VAL A 445 -6.53 -13.87 1.82
N PHE A 446 -7.69 -13.23 1.84
CA PHE A 446 -7.90 -12.01 2.57
C PHE A 446 -9.27 -12.01 3.25
N THR A 447 -9.28 -11.63 4.51
CA THR A 447 -10.50 -11.41 5.30
C THR A 447 -10.42 -9.99 5.85
N PRO A 448 -11.40 -9.11 5.54
CA PRO A 448 -11.46 -7.77 6.11
C PRO A 448 -11.40 -7.80 7.63
N ILE A 449 -10.79 -6.78 8.25
CA ILE A 449 -10.49 -6.77 9.69
C ILE A 449 -11.73 -7.03 10.53
N GLN A 450 -12.87 -6.41 10.19
CA GLN A 450 -14.16 -6.57 10.86
C GLN A 450 -14.76 -7.99 10.79
N HIS A 451 -14.20 -8.84 9.93
CA HIS A 451 -14.64 -10.20 9.67
C HIS A 451 -13.66 -11.27 10.18
N ARG A 452 -12.48 -10.86 10.68
CA ARG A 452 -11.48 -11.78 11.24
C ARG A 452 -11.97 -12.40 12.54
N GLY A 453 -11.56 -13.64 12.80
CA GLY A 453 -11.96 -14.41 13.99
C GLY A 453 -13.35 -15.07 13.89
N LYS A 454 -14.15 -14.76 12.87
CA LYS A 454 -15.54 -15.23 12.72
C LYS A 454 -15.70 -16.54 11.94
N GLY A 455 -14.60 -17.23 11.65
CA GLY A 455 -14.61 -18.50 10.91
C GLY A 455 -14.82 -18.38 9.39
N TYR A 456 -15.03 -17.19 8.83
CA TYR A 456 -15.28 -17.01 7.39
C TYR A 456 -14.13 -17.49 6.49
N ALA A 457 -12.88 -17.22 6.84
CA ALA A 457 -11.73 -17.75 6.10
C ALA A 457 -11.72 -19.29 6.10
N ALA A 458 -11.97 -19.92 7.25
CA ALA A 458 -12.02 -21.38 7.36
C ALA A 458 -13.17 -21.97 6.54
N ARG A 459 -14.34 -21.33 6.59
CA ARG A 459 -15.51 -21.68 5.78
C ARG A 459 -15.21 -21.59 4.29
N MET A 460 -14.58 -20.50 3.86
CA MET A 460 -14.15 -20.32 2.47
C MET A 460 -13.19 -21.43 2.02
N MET A 461 -12.18 -21.75 2.83
CA MET A 461 -11.23 -22.82 2.53
C MET A 461 -11.91 -24.18 2.46
N SER A 462 -12.86 -24.46 3.36
CA SER A 462 -13.63 -25.71 3.34
C SER A 462 -14.45 -25.85 2.06
N LEU A 463 -15.10 -24.78 1.61
CA LEU A 463 -15.89 -24.78 0.37
C LEU A 463 -15.00 -24.88 -0.88
N LEU A 464 -13.80 -24.30 -0.87
CA LEU A 464 -12.85 -24.40 -1.98
C LEU A 464 -12.43 -25.85 -2.27
N HIS A 465 -12.30 -26.69 -1.25
CA HIS A 465 -12.06 -28.12 -1.45
C HIS A 465 -13.13 -28.78 -2.33
N PHE A 466 -14.40 -28.46 -2.08
CA PHE A 466 -15.52 -28.98 -2.88
C PHE A 466 -15.61 -28.35 -4.27
N ALA A 467 -15.14 -27.11 -4.45
CA ALA A 467 -15.20 -26.42 -5.74
C ALA A 467 -14.07 -26.85 -6.71
N LEU A 468 -12.90 -27.24 -6.18
CA LEU A 468 -11.68 -27.45 -6.96
C LEU A 468 -11.33 -28.93 -7.19
N ALA A 469 -11.74 -29.83 -6.28
CA ALA A 469 -11.35 -31.24 -6.32
C ALA A 469 -12.35 -32.11 -7.09
N ARG A 470 -11.85 -33.23 -7.62
CA ARG A 470 -12.70 -34.28 -8.23
C ARG A 470 -13.62 -34.95 -7.20
N PRO A 471 -14.92 -35.16 -7.52
CA PRO A 471 -15.87 -35.75 -6.58
C PRO A 471 -15.53 -37.16 -6.09
N GLU A 472 -14.80 -37.95 -6.87
CA GLU A 472 -14.57 -39.38 -6.60
C GLU A 472 -13.76 -39.67 -5.32
N GLY A 473 -13.10 -38.67 -4.73
CA GLY A 473 -12.38 -38.78 -3.46
C GLY A 473 -12.87 -37.85 -2.34
N VAL A 474 -13.69 -36.84 -2.65
CA VAL A 474 -14.14 -35.87 -1.64
C VAL A 474 -15.31 -36.48 -0.87
N PRO A 475 -15.36 -36.37 0.47
CA PRO A 475 -16.52 -36.80 1.25
C PRO A 475 -17.82 -36.18 0.76
N SER A 476 -18.96 -36.79 1.07
CA SER A 476 -20.27 -36.20 0.74
C SER A 476 -20.40 -34.81 1.35
N PHE A 477 -20.93 -33.86 0.56
CA PHE A 477 -21.13 -32.49 1.02
C PHE A 477 -22.08 -32.47 2.24
N PRO A 478 -21.69 -31.83 3.37
CA PRO A 478 -22.53 -31.81 4.57
C PRO A 478 -23.85 -31.10 4.30
N LYS A 479 -24.99 -31.72 4.67
CA LYS A 479 -26.33 -31.17 4.38
C LYS A 479 -26.57 -29.86 5.13
N GLU A 480 -26.03 -29.77 6.33
CA GLU A 480 -26.05 -28.58 7.19
C GLU A 480 -25.27 -27.40 6.62
N TRP A 481 -24.52 -27.58 5.53
CA TRP A 481 -23.75 -26.51 4.89
C TRP A 481 -24.50 -25.85 3.73
N GLY A 482 -25.75 -26.24 3.48
CA GLY A 482 -26.57 -25.70 2.40
C GLY A 482 -26.28 -26.40 1.07
N ASN A 483 -26.08 -25.61 0.02
CA ASN A 483 -25.80 -26.13 -1.32
C ASN A 483 -24.29 -26.21 -1.57
N PRO A 484 -23.80 -27.24 -2.28
CA PRO A 484 -22.41 -27.31 -2.69
C PRO A 484 -22.07 -26.16 -3.66
N PRO A 485 -20.82 -25.65 -3.65
CA PRO A 485 -20.38 -24.65 -4.60
C PRO A 485 -20.31 -25.23 -6.02
N GLY A 486 -20.39 -24.35 -7.02
CA GLY A 486 -20.19 -24.74 -8.42
C GLY A 486 -18.77 -25.25 -8.67
N LEU A 487 -18.65 -26.38 -9.35
CA LEU A 487 -17.36 -26.95 -9.74
C LEU A 487 -16.67 -26.08 -10.79
N VAL A 488 -15.34 -26.05 -10.73
CA VAL A 488 -14.51 -25.55 -11.83
C VAL A 488 -14.64 -26.45 -13.06
N GLN A 489 -14.33 -25.91 -14.24
CA GLN A 489 -14.45 -26.63 -15.52
C GLN A 489 -13.56 -27.88 -15.57
N GLU A 490 -12.37 -27.81 -14.98
CA GLU A 490 -11.42 -28.92 -14.90
C GLU A 490 -11.07 -29.18 -13.43
N PRO A 491 -11.88 -29.96 -12.71
CA PRO A 491 -11.56 -30.35 -11.34
C PRO A 491 -10.30 -31.21 -11.37
N GLY A 492 -9.34 -30.83 -10.53
CA GLY A 492 -8.07 -31.55 -10.44
C GLY A 492 -8.29 -32.91 -9.79
N LEU A 493 -7.51 -33.93 -10.21
CA LEU A 493 -7.43 -35.19 -9.46
C LEU A 493 -7.02 -34.97 -8.00
N VAL A 494 -6.41 -33.82 -7.73
CA VAL A 494 -5.92 -33.39 -6.44
C VAL A 494 -6.49 -32.00 -6.12
N SER A 495 -6.84 -31.76 -4.86
CA SER A 495 -6.94 -30.39 -4.34
C SER A 495 -5.53 -29.95 -3.97
N VAL A 496 -4.70 -29.70 -4.99
CA VAL A 496 -3.39 -29.07 -4.73
C VAL A 496 -3.70 -27.68 -4.23
N LEU A 497 -3.17 -27.28 -3.06
CA LEU A 497 -3.23 -25.91 -2.58
C LEU A 497 -1.90 -25.49 -1.98
N TYR A 498 -0.94 -25.29 -2.87
CA TYR A 498 0.30 -24.59 -2.54
C TYR A 498 -0.04 -23.21 -1.95
N SER A 499 0.30 -22.96 -0.68
CA SER A 499 0.01 -21.68 -0.03
C SER A 499 0.91 -21.40 1.16
N GLY A 500 1.18 -20.12 1.43
CA GLY A 500 1.76 -19.69 2.71
C GLY A 500 0.87 -19.95 3.93
N VAL A 501 -0.38 -20.36 3.73
CA VAL A 501 -1.34 -20.81 4.76
C VAL A 501 -1.61 -22.32 4.68
N GLY A 502 -0.69 -23.12 4.12
CA GLY A 502 -0.93 -24.52 3.82
C GLY A 502 -1.44 -25.38 4.99
N THR A 503 -0.86 -25.22 6.18
CA THR A 503 -1.31 -25.93 7.39
C THR A 503 -2.73 -25.53 7.80
N TYR A 504 -3.10 -24.27 7.61
CA TYR A 504 -4.45 -23.76 7.85
C TYR A 504 -5.46 -24.33 6.84
N TYR A 505 -5.07 -24.39 5.56
CA TYR A 505 -5.91 -24.96 4.51
C TYR A 505 -6.17 -26.46 4.71
N SER A 506 -5.13 -27.21 5.09
CA SER A 506 -5.22 -28.63 5.41
C SER A 506 -6.20 -28.91 6.56
N ARG A 507 -6.17 -28.08 7.61
CA ARG A 507 -7.12 -28.16 8.74
C ARG A 507 -8.57 -27.89 8.34
N CYS A 508 -8.81 -27.19 7.23
CA CYS A 508 -10.14 -26.91 6.71
C CYS A 508 -10.65 -27.98 5.72
N ALA A 509 -9.89 -29.06 5.50
CA ALA A 509 -10.31 -30.11 4.59
C ALA A 509 -11.52 -30.90 5.13
N PRO A 510 -12.52 -31.21 4.29
CA PRO A 510 -13.57 -32.17 4.64
C PRO A 510 -13.01 -33.58 4.93
N GLY A 511 -13.69 -34.30 5.82
CA GLY A 511 -13.23 -35.59 6.38
C GLY A 511 -12.39 -35.39 7.65
N ASP A 512 -12.15 -36.44 8.44
CA ASP A 512 -11.50 -36.38 9.76
C ASP A 512 -9.98 -36.04 9.71
N GLY A 513 -9.54 -35.24 8.74
CA GLY A 513 -8.17 -34.80 8.57
C GLY A 513 -7.31 -35.71 7.69
N SER A 514 -7.79 -36.89 7.27
CA SER A 514 -7.03 -37.83 6.42
C SER A 514 -6.69 -37.21 5.06
N GLY A 515 -5.41 -37.06 4.74
CA GLY A 515 -4.91 -36.56 3.46
C GLY A 515 -3.38 -36.55 3.44
N TRP A 516 -2.80 -36.31 2.27
CA TRP A 516 -1.35 -36.37 2.12
C TRP A 516 -0.62 -35.26 2.87
N THR A 517 0.55 -35.61 3.43
CA THR A 517 1.46 -34.67 4.07
C THR A 517 2.73 -34.56 3.23
N ILE A 518 3.12 -33.33 2.88
CA ILE A 518 4.42 -33.09 2.25
C ILE A 518 5.49 -33.27 3.33
N VAL A 519 6.42 -34.18 3.09
CA VAL A 519 7.52 -34.47 4.00
C VAL A 519 8.83 -33.91 3.44
N GLY A 520 9.77 -33.55 4.33
CA GLY A 520 11.14 -33.23 3.93
C GLY A 520 11.34 -31.91 3.17
N THR A 521 10.46 -30.91 3.32
CA THR A 521 10.67 -29.58 2.71
C THR A 521 11.89 -28.89 3.33
N ARG A 522 12.98 -28.82 2.56
CA ARG A 522 14.24 -28.22 2.99
C ARG A 522 14.38 -26.82 2.39
N THR A 523 14.78 -25.88 3.23
CA THR A 523 15.26 -24.57 2.80
C THR A 523 16.77 -24.51 2.97
N ILE A 524 17.43 -23.95 1.96
CA ILE A 524 18.87 -23.73 1.97
C ILE A 524 19.10 -22.23 1.81
N GLU A 525 19.90 -21.67 2.71
CA GLU A 525 20.30 -20.27 2.66
C GLU A 525 21.81 -20.12 2.55
N TRP A 526 22.24 -19.16 1.73
CA TRP A 526 23.63 -18.71 1.64
C TRP A 526 23.71 -17.25 2.07
N ALA A 527 24.55 -16.97 3.07
CA ALA A 527 24.85 -15.61 3.47
C ALA A 527 25.73 -14.92 2.42
N VAL A 528 25.36 -13.70 2.03
CA VAL A 528 26.18 -12.88 1.15
C VAL A 528 27.35 -12.29 1.95
N PRO A 529 28.61 -12.64 1.63
CA PRO A 529 29.74 -12.23 2.43
C PRO A 529 30.16 -10.77 2.17
N SER A 530 30.75 -10.14 3.17
CA SER A 530 31.28 -8.77 3.06
C SER A 530 32.46 -8.66 2.08
N ARG A 531 33.29 -9.70 1.97
CA ARG A 531 34.43 -9.76 1.03
C ARG A 531 33.98 -9.75 -0.43
N THR A 532 34.82 -9.22 -1.32
CA THR A 532 34.59 -9.28 -2.77
C THR A 532 34.55 -10.72 -3.25
N ILE A 533 33.62 -11.02 -4.16
CA ILE A 533 33.47 -12.31 -4.82
C ILE A 533 33.69 -12.05 -6.31
N GLU A 534 34.44 -12.91 -6.97
CA GLU A 534 34.59 -12.87 -8.43
C GLU A 534 33.60 -13.84 -9.06
N LEU A 535 33.14 -13.50 -10.27
CA LEU A 535 32.29 -14.38 -11.05
C LEU A 535 33.17 -15.47 -11.69
N ASP A 536 32.81 -16.74 -11.53
CA ASP A 536 33.52 -17.87 -12.12
C ASP A 536 33.59 -17.75 -13.66
N SER A 537 34.73 -18.12 -14.24
CA SER A 537 34.93 -18.10 -15.69
C SER A 537 33.99 -19.08 -16.41
N GLY A 538 33.37 -18.61 -17.49
CA GLY A 538 32.42 -19.42 -18.28
C GLY A 538 30.98 -19.42 -17.76
N VAL A 539 30.69 -18.71 -16.66
CA VAL A 539 29.31 -18.41 -16.24
C VAL A 539 28.81 -17.17 -16.96
N GLU A 540 27.64 -17.29 -17.58
CA GLU A 540 26.94 -16.19 -18.26
C GLU A 540 25.75 -15.74 -17.43
N LEU A 541 25.68 -14.44 -17.10
CA LEU A 541 24.52 -13.85 -16.45
C LEU A 541 23.42 -13.60 -17.49
N LEU A 542 22.18 -13.86 -17.10
CA LEU A 542 21.03 -13.82 -17.99
C LEU A 542 20.16 -12.60 -17.68
N SER A 543 19.74 -11.88 -18.71
CA SER A 543 18.58 -10.99 -18.64
C SER A 543 17.30 -11.79 -18.35
N MET A 544 16.20 -11.08 -18.06
CA MET A 544 14.91 -11.72 -17.78
C MET A 544 14.44 -12.62 -18.94
N GLU A 545 14.48 -12.13 -20.18
CA GLU A 545 14.01 -12.89 -21.33
C GLU A 545 14.93 -14.07 -21.65
N GLU A 546 16.24 -13.94 -21.44
CA GLU A 546 17.17 -15.06 -21.59
C GLU A 546 16.98 -16.11 -20.49
N ALA A 547 16.68 -15.69 -19.26
CA ALA A 547 16.38 -16.57 -18.14
C ALA A 547 15.08 -17.35 -18.38
N VAL A 548 14.01 -16.67 -18.82
CA VAL A 548 12.73 -17.28 -19.19
C VAL A 548 12.92 -18.26 -20.37
N SER A 549 13.65 -17.86 -21.41
CA SER A 549 13.94 -18.71 -22.56
C SER A 549 14.73 -19.97 -22.17
N THR A 550 15.77 -19.81 -21.34
CA THR A 550 16.59 -20.93 -20.83
C THR A 550 15.75 -21.91 -20.01
N PHE A 551 14.89 -21.39 -19.12
CA PHE A 551 13.98 -22.21 -18.32
C PHE A 551 12.98 -23.00 -19.18
N VAL A 552 12.40 -22.37 -20.19
CA VAL A 552 11.41 -23.01 -21.09
C VAL A 552 12.07 -24.02 -22.02
N ALA A 553 13.29 -23.76 -22.50
CA ALA A 553 14.02 -24.74 -23.31
C ALA A 553 14.23 -26.06 -22.56
N ASN A 554 14.55 -25.99 -21.27
CA ASN A 554 14.72 -27.16 -20.42
C ASN A 554 13.39 -27.81 -20.00
N ALA A 555 12.29 -27.03 -19.96
CA ALA A 555 10.94 -27.53 -19.70
C ALA A 555 10.49 -28.65 -20.66
N VAL A 556 11.00 -28.64 -21.90
CA VAL A 556 10.68 -29.66 -22.92
C VAL A 556 11.11 -31.06 -22.47
N ASP A 557 12.28 -31.15 -21.85
CA ASP A 557 12.87 -32.41 -21.38
C ASP A 557 12.57 -32.68 -19.89
N PHE A 558 11.93 -31.73 -19.19
CA PHE A 558 11.61 -31.83 -17.77
C PHE A 558 10.88 -33.12 -17.41
N LYS A 559 9.89 -33.52 -18.22
CA LYS A 559 9.17 -34.77 -18.01
C LYS A 559 10.12 -35.98 -18.08
N GLN A 560 10.98 -36.04 -19.10
CA GLN A 560 11.91 -37.15 -19.27
C GLN A 560 12.92 -37.21 -18.12
N HIS A 561 13.41 -36.06 -17.66
CA HIS A 561 14.29 -35.96 -16.49
C HIS A 561 13.60 -36.44 -15.20
N LEU A 562 12.33 -36.07 -15.02
CA LEU A 562 11.55 -36.49 -13.87
C LEU A 562 11.30 -38.01 -13.88
N GLU A 563 10.99 -38.57 -15.04
CA GLU A 563 10.73 -40.01 -15.25
C GLU A 563 12.00 -40.87 -15.28
N SER A 564 13.19 -40.29 -15.43
CA SER A 564 14.47 -41.02 -15.40
C SER A 564 14.96 -41.36 -13.99
N ARG A 565 14.31 -40.80 -12.95
CA ARG A 565 14.65 -41.06 -11.55
C ARG A 565 14.25 -42.48 -11.14
N ASP A 566 15.06 -43.07 -10.27
CA ASP A 566 14.76 -44.38 -9.68
C ASP A 566 13.38 -44.41 -9.00
N PRO A 567 12.66 -45.54 -8.99
CA PRO A 567 11.40 -45.68 -8.29
C PRO A 567 11.46 -45.22 -6.83
N SER A 568 10.42 -44.51 -6.39
CA SER A 568 10.31 -44.00 -5.02
C SER A 568 9.29 -44.79 -4.21
N PRO A 569 9.52 -45.08 -2.91
CA PRO A 569 8.49 -45.68 -2.06
C PRO A 569 7.33 -44.71 -1.75
N VAL A 570 7.52 -43.42 -2.03
CA VAL A 570 6.54 -42.34 -1.86
C VAL A 570 6.20 -41.70 -3.21
N LEU A 571 5.01 -41.14 -3.33
CA LEU A 571 4.58 -40.48 -4.55
C LEU A 571 5.41 -39.22 -4.79
N ARG A 572 5.78 -38.95 -6.06
CA ARG A 572 6.45 -37.70 -6.45
C ARG A 572 5.50 -36.76 -7.15
N PHE A 573 5.65 -35.48 -6.83
CA PHE A 573 4.83 -34.40 -7.37
C PHE A 573 5.71 -33.27 -7.89
N ALA A 574 5.39 -32.73 -9.06
CA ALA A 574 6.02 -31.52 -9.58
C ALA A 574 5.05 -30.64 -10.40
N PHE A 575 5.22 -29.32 -10.32
CA PHE A 575 4.57 -28.38 -11.23
C PHE A 575 5.29 -28.35 -12.56
N LYS A 576 4.55 -28.40 -13.67
CA LYS A 576 5.16 -28.25 -14.99
C LYS A 576 5.68 -26.82 -15.19
N PRO A 577 6.95 -26.62 -15.55
CA PRO A 577 7.50 -25.31 -15.82
C PRO A 577 6.77 -24.60 -16.98
N THR A 578 6.52 -23.29 -16.85
CA THR A 578 5.90 -22.46 -17.91
C THR A 578 6.52 -21.07 -17.97
N ALA A 579 6.64 -20.51 -19.18
CA ALA A 579 7.18 -19.17 -19.41
C ALA A 579 6.43 -18.09 -18.60
N GLY A 580 5.10 -18.10 -18.70
CA GLY A 580 4.24 -17.11 -18.04
C GLY A 580 4.42 -17.09 -16.52
N TRP A 581 4.51 -18.26 -15.89
CA TRP A 581 4.73 -18.34 -14.44
C TRP A 581 6.13 -17.89 -14.02
N CYS A 582 7.16 -18.28 -14.78
CA CYS A 582 8.53 -17.85 -14.52
C CYS A 582 8.62 -16.32 -14.55
N ARG A 583 8.08 -15.71 -15.62
CA ARG A 583 8.02 -14.25 -15.76
C ARG A 583 7.24 -13.60 -14.61
N TYR A 584 6.06 -14.11 -14.26
CA TYR A 584 5.28 -13.62 -13.12
C TYR A 584 6.08 -13.59 -11.82
N GLN A 585 6.78 -14.68 -11.48
CA GLN A 585 7.59 -14.75 -10.25
C GLN A 585 8.73 -13.73 -10.24
N MET A 586 9.33 -13.45 -11.40
CA MET A 586 10.39 -12.44 -11.58
C MET A 586 9.83 -11.02 -11.42
N ILE A 587 8.78 -10.68 -12.16
CA ILE A 587 8.29 -9.30 -12.24
C ILE A 587 7.43 -8.87 -11.05
N ARG A 588 6.87 -9.81 -10.27
CA ARG A 588 5.90 -9.50 -9.22
C ARG A 588 6.43 -8.43 -8.27
N ASP A 589 7.72 -8.43 -7.94
CA ASP A 589 8.29 -7.46 -7.00
C ASP A 589 9.30 -6.50 -7.67
N GLN A 590 9.31 -6.36 -9.01
CA GLN A 590 10.38 -5.69 -9.78
C GLN A 590 10.47 -4.17 -9.63
N GLU A 591 9.41 -3.48 -9.22
CA GLU A 591 9.40 -2.01 -9.10
C GLU A 591 9.63 -1.56 -7.65
N SER A 592 10.30 -2.39 -6.86
CA SER A 592 10.59 -2.05 -5.48
C SER A 592 11.66 -0.96 -5.36
N PRO A 593 11.46 0.03 -4.47
CA PRO A 593 12.43 1.11 -4.24
C PRO A 593 13.73 0.63 -3.58
N VAL A 594 13.78 -0.62 -3.09
CA VAL A 594 14.96 -1.23 -2.46
C VAL A 594 16.03 -1.66 -3.49
N TYR A 595 15.73 -1.62 -4.80
CA TYR A 595 16.73 -1.96 -5.81
C TYR A 595 17.70 -0.79 -6.06
N VAL A 596 19.00 -1.05 -5.92
CA VAL A 596 20.07 -0.09 -6.27
C VAL A 596 20.06 0.21 -7.76
N THR A 597 19.82 -0.82 -8.57
CA THR A 597 19.56 -0.68 -10.01
C THR A 597 18.08 -0.96 -10.24
N SER A 598 17.27 0.08 -10.31
CA SER A 598 15.88 -0.07 -10.72
C SER A 598 15.79 0.21 -12.23
N PRO A 599 15.49 -0.80 -13.09
CA PRO A 599 15.22 -2.22 -12.80
C PRO A 599 16.48 -3.13 -12.75
N PRO A 600 16.43 -4.28 -12.03
CA PRO A 600 17.54 -5.25 -11.97
C PRO A 600 17.91 -5.84 -13.34
N GLN A 601 19.21 -5.98 -13.60
CA GLN A 601 19.71 -6.39 -14.92
C GLN A 601 19.87 -7.90 -15.11
N SER A 602 19.97 -8.68 -14.03
CA SER A 602 20.24 -10.13 -14.10
C SER A 602 19.17 -10.94 -13.37
N TRP A 603 18.70 -12.03 -13.97
CA TRP A 603 17.58 -12.84 -13.44
C TRP A 603 17.90 -14.34 -13.43
N GLY A 604 19.10 -14.70 -13.88
CA GLY A 604 19.61 -16.04 -13.88
C GLY A 604 21.08 -16.08 -14.27
N ALA A 605 21.64 -17.28 -14.25
CA ALA A 605 22.96 -17.59 -14.79
C ALA A 605 22.94 -18.94 -15.48
N ARG A 606 23.77 -19.13 -16.50
CA ARG A 606 23.96 -20.43 -17.16
C ARG A 606 25.44 -20.75 -17.38
N ILE A 607 25.72 -22.04 -17.52
CA ILE A 607 27.04 -22.59 -17.85
C ILE A 607 26.89 -23.78 -18.80
N ARG A 608 27.79 -23.89 -19.77
CA ARG A 608 27.86 -25.03 -20.69
C ARG A 608 28.59 -26.20 -20.01
N HIS A 609 27.98 -27.38 -20.00
CA HIS A 609 28.58 -28.59 -19.46
C HIS A 609 28.44 -29.75 -20.45
N GLY A 610 29.48 -29.96 -21.27
CA GLY A 610 29.39 -30.88 -22.40
C GLY A 610 28.33 -30.40 -23.41
N PRO A 611 27.38 -31.25 -23.85
CA PRO A 611 26.30 -30.86 -24.75
C PRO A 611 25.15 -30.12 -24.04
N GLU A 612 25.09 -30.17 -22.71
CA GLU A 612 23.98 -29.63 -21.91
C GLU A 612 24.24 -28.20 -21.44
N THR A 613 23.15 -27.49 -21.14
CA THR A 613 23.19 -26.17 -20.53
C THR A 613 22.61 -26.26 -19.12
N HIS A 614 23.44 -26.05 -18.12
CA HIS A 614 23.02 -25.96 -16.73
C HIS A 614 22.75 -24.50 -16.38
N TYR A 615 21.75 -24.26 -15.53
CA TYR A 615 21.32 -22.90 -15.21
C TYR A 615 20.72 -22.79 -13.82
N ILE A 616 20.60 -21.55 -13.38
CA ILE A 616 19.88 -21.15 -12.18
C ILE A 616 19.11 -19.88 -12.52
N VAL A 617 17.86 -19.77 -12.08
CA VAL A 617 17.03 -18.58 -12.25
C VAL A 617 16.45 -18.15 -10.91
N TRP A 618 16.28 -16.85 -10.73
CA TRP A 618 15.90 -16.28 -9.44
C TRP A 618 14.93 -15.11 -9.58
N THR A 619 14.36 -14.72 -8.45
CA THR A 619 13.61 -13.50 -8.26
C THR A 619 14.16 -12.74 -7.07
N TYR A 620 13.93 -11.45 -7.04
CA TYR A 620 14.33 -10.58 -5.94
C TYR A 620 13.16 -10.39 -4.98
N ARG A 621 13.41 -10.55 -3.68
CA ARG A 621 12.42 -10.24 -2.65
C ARG A 621 12.84 -8.98 -1.91
N PRO A 622 12.18 -7.85 -2.19
CA PRO A 622 12.31 -6.66 -1.37
C PRO A 622 11.53 -6.87 -0.07
N SER A 623 12.03 -6.39 1.06
CA SER A 623 11.40 -6.76 2.32
C SER A 623 11.32 -5.68 3.39
N LYS A 624 10.18 -5.70 4.10
CA LYS A 624 10.01 -5.37 5.54
C LYS A 624 10.55 -6.50 6.46
N ASP A 625 11.16 -7.53 5.90
CA ASP A 625 11.91 -8.61 6.59
C ASP A 625 13.32 -8.04 6.86
N PRO A 626 13.98 -8.30 8.01
CA PRO A 626 15.23 -7.64 8.37
C PRO A 626 16.39 -7.96 7.40
N ASN A 627 16.24 -8.98 6.55
CA ASN A 627 17.27 -9.46 5.62
C ASN A 627 16.70 -9.57 4.19
N PRO A 628 16.95 -8.62 3.26
CA PRO A 628 16.54 -8.75 1.85
C PRO A 628 17.18 -9.98 1.20
N LYS A 629 16.40 -10.73 0.40
CA LYS A 629 16.84 -12.02 -0.16
C LYS A 629 16.63 -12.15 -1.68
N LEU A 630 17.57 -12.82 -2.35
CA LEU A 630 17.40 -13.36 -3.70
C LEU A 630 16.88 -14.79 -3.57
N ILE A 631 15.75 -15.10 -4.19
CA ILE A 631 15.13 -16.43 -4.12
C ILE A 631 15.31 -17.16 -5.45
N VAL A 632 15.98 -18.30 -5.41
CA VAL A 632 16.11 -19.23 -6.54
C VAL A 632 14.73 -19.84 -6.82
N ILE A 633 14.18 -19.56 -8.00
CA ILE A 633 12.86 -20.06 -8.41
C ILE A 633 12.95 -21.36 -9.23
N ASN A 634 14.10 -21.61 -9.86
CA ASN A 634 14.42 -22.89 -10.50
C ASN A 634 15.92 -23.07 -10.70
N ILE A 635 16.38 -24.32 -10.72
CA ILE A 635 17.76 -24.70 -10.98
C ILE A 635 17.83 -26.03 -11.71
N HIS A 636 18.76 -26.12 -12.66
CA HIS A 636 19.16 -27.36 -13.32
C HIS A 636 20.69 -27.41 -13.33
N ALA A 637 21.25 -28.25 -12.47
CA ALA A 637 22.70 -28.33 -12.27
C ALA A 637 23.09 -29.72 -11.76
N THR A 638 24.36 -30.07 -11.95
CA THR A 638 25.02 -31.22 -11.29
C THR A 638 25.86 -30.74 -10.11
N SER A 639 26.31 -31.64 -9.24
CA SER A 639 27.21 -31.29 -8.13
C SER A 639 28.51 -30.60 -8.60
N LYS A 640 28.91 -30.77 -9.87
CA LYS A 640 30.08 -30.10 -10.47
C LYS A 640 29.82 -28.65 -10.89
N THR A 641 28.61 -28.33 -11.32
CA THR A 641 28.27 -27.02 -11.91
C THR A 641 27.49 -26.13 -10.94
N PHE A 642 26.80 -26.75 -9.97
CA PHE A 642 26.08 -26.07 -8.91
C PHE A 642 26.91 -25.02 -8.15
N PRO A 643 28.18 -25.29 -7.76
CA PRO A 643 28.95 -24.30 -7.01
C PRO A 643 29.16 -22.99 -7.77
N ALA A 644 29.43 -23.05 -9.07
CA ALA A 644 29.63 -21.86 -9.91
C ALA A 644 28.32 -21.06 -10.09
N LEU A 645 27.20 -21.76 -10.31
CA LEU A 645 25.88 -21.13 -10.46
C LEU A 645 25.40 -20.44 -9.17
N ILE A 646 25.60 -21.07 -8.01
CA ILE A 646 25.26 -20.45 -6.72
C ILE A 646 26.18 -19.27 -6.42
N ARG A 647 27.48 -19.36 -6.70
CA ARG A 647 28.39 -18.20 -6.55
C ARG A 647 27.98 -17.03 -7.44
N ALA A 648 27.48 -17.30 -8.64
CA ALA A 648 26.91 -16.25 -9.50
C ALA A 648 25.67 -15.59 -8.88
N ALA A 649 24.75 -16.38 -8.29
CA ALA A 649 23.60 -15.83 -7.58
C ALA A 649 24.01 -14.99 -6.35
N ILE A 650 25.01 -15.44 -5.57
CA ILE A 650 25.55 -14.68 -4.42
C ILE A 650 26.23 -13.39 -4.89
N TRP A 651 26.96 -13.46 -6.01
CA TRP A 651 27.60 -12.29 -6.63
C TRP A 651 26.55 -11.23 -7.02
N VAL A 652 25.47 -11.66 -7.69
CA VAL A 652 24.37 -10.77 -8.08
C VAL A 652 23.64 -10.24 -6.85
N ALA A 653 23.34 -11.09 -5.87
CA ALA A 653 22.71 -10.68 -4.61
C ALA A 653 23.51 -9.56 -3.93
N LYS A 654 24.85 -9.66 -3.90
CA LYS A 654 25.71 -8.60 -3.38
C LYS A 654 25.59 -7.29 -4.17
N LYS A 655 25.65 -7.37 -5.50
CA LYS A 655 25.54 -6.20 -6.39
C LYS A 655 24.21 -5.47 -6.19
N GLU A 656 23.12 -6.22 -6.00
CA GLU A 656 21.78 -5.69 -5.78
C GLU A 656 21.44 -5.48 -4.28
N GLN A 657 22.43 -5.44 -3.38
CA GLN A 657 22.25 -5.19 -1.93
C GLN A 657 21.33 -6.18 -1.17
N HIS A 658 21.24 -7.42 -1.62
CA HIS A 658 20.60 -8.49 -0.89
C HIS A 658 21.60 -9.19 0.06
N GLN A 659 21.12 -9.62 1.21
CA GLN A 659 21.96 -10.22 2.27
C GLN A 659 21.97 -11.75 2.20
N LEU A 660 20.98 -12.35 1.57
CA LEU A 660 20.81 -13.80 1.51
C LEU A 660 20.44 -14.26 0.10
N VAL A 661 20.90 -15.46 -0.25
CA VAL A 661 20.35 -16.26 -1.35
C VAL A 661 19.59 -17.44 -0.73
N GLU A 662 18.40 -17.73 -1.21
CA GLU A 662 17.53 -18.79 -0.68
C GLU A 662 17.07 -19.72 -1.81
N ALA A 663 17.14 -21.03 -1.60
CA ALA A 663 16.63 -22.05 -2.50
C ALA A 663 15.86 -23.13 -1.74
N TRP A 664 14.89 -23.76 -2.41
CA TRP A 664 13.99 -24.75 -1.79
C TRP A 664 14.05 -26.09 -2.53
N ASN A 665 13.86 -27.18 -1.79
CA ASN A 665 13.67 -28.53 -2.33
C ASN A 665 14.70 -28.93 -3.40
N LEU A 666 15.97 -28.62 -3.14
CA LEU A 666 17.06 -29.08 -3.97
C LEU A 666 17.24 -30.59 -3.84
N GLY A 667 17.55 -31.25 -4.96
CA GLY A 667 17.74 -32.69 -5.01
C GLY A 667 18.87 -33.17 -4.09
N ALA A 668 18.72 -34.39 -3.57
CA ALA A 668 19.70 -35.00 -2.67
C ALA A 668 21.08 -35.20 -3.33
N ASP A 669 21.12 -35.31 -4.65
CA ASP A 669 22.32 -35.36 -5.49
C ASP A 669 23.19 -34.09 -5.40
N LEU A 670 22.63 -32.97 -4.94
CA LEU A 670 23.35 -31.71 -4.74
C LEU A 670 23.89 -31.54 -3.32
N SER A 671 23.64 -32.48 -2.39
CA SER A 671 23.97 -32.32 -0.96
C SER A 671 25.45 -32.00 -0.72
N SER A 672 26.37 -32.70 -1.40
CA SER A 672 27.81 -32.45 -1.28
C SER A 672 28.21 -31.06 -1.80
N ALA A 673 27.58 -30.58 -2.87
CA ALA A 673 27.83 -29.25 -3.43
C ALA A 673 27.21 -28.14 -2.57
N ILE A 674 26.10 -28.42 -1.88
CA ILE A 674 25.50 -27.51 -0.90
C ILE A 674 26.45 -27.32 0.30
N GLU A 675 27.05 -28.40 0.80
CA GLU A 675 28.06 -28.34 1.86
C GLU A 675 29.30 -27.57 1.41
N GLU A 676 29.82 -27.86 0.21
CA GLU A 676 30.97 -27.14 -0.39
C GLU A 676 30.72 -25.63 -0.46
N THR A 677 29.52 -25.23 -0.87
CA THR A 677 29.12 -23.82 -0.99
C THR A 677 28.71 -23.18 0.34
N ARG A 678 28.76 -23.93 1.46
CA ARG A 678 28.36 -23.49 2.80
C ARG A 678 26.88 -23.10 2.90
N GLY A 679 26.01 -23.78 2.17
CA GLY A 679 24.57 -23.61 2.28
C GLY A 679 24.08 -24.12 3.63
N ARG A 680 23.38 -23.27 4.39
CA ARG A 680 22.75 -23.67 5.65
C ARG A 680 21.41 -24.33 5.34
N VAL A 681 21.31 -25.63 5.60
CA VAL A 681 20.07 -26.40 5.45
C VAL A 681 19.26 -26.34 6.74
N TYR A 682 17.97 -26.06 6.64
CA TYR A 682 17.03 -26.14 7.75
C TYR A 682 15.63 -26.53 7.29
N GLU A 683 14.84 -27.10 8.22
CA GLU A 683 13.41 -27.30 8.00
C GLU A 683 12.66 -26.00 8.24
N ARG A 684 11.85 -25.61 7.26
CA ARG A 684 11.12 -24.35 7.31
C ARG A 684 9.87 -24.50 8.19
N THR A 685 9.54 -23.46 8.95
CA THR A 685 8.33 -23.44 9.81
C THR A 685 7.22 -22.52 9.27
N GLY A 686 7.50 -21.69 8.26
CA GLY A 686 6.56 -20.77 7.60
C GLY A 686 6.55 -20.92 6.07
N GLN A 687 5.58 -20.34 5.37
CA GLN A 687 5.38 -20.49 3.90
C GLN A 687 5.31 -21.93 3.38
N LEU A 688 5.00 -22.91 4.25
CA LEU A 688 5.03 -24.33 3.95
C LEU A 688 4.06 -24.70 2.83
N PRO A 689 4.50 -25.44 1.78
CA PRO A 689 3.56 -26.01 0.83
C PRO A 689 2.63 -26.96 1.61
N ALA A 690 1.34 -26.91 1.34
CA ALA A 690 0.45 -27.99 1.73
C ALA A 690 -0.27 -28.47 0.48
N LEU A 691 -0.55 -29.76 0.43
CA LEU A 691 -1.22 -30.39 -0.67
C LEU A 691 -2.25 -31.32 -0.05
N LYS A 692 -3.51 -31.24 -0.49
CA LYS A 692 -4.55 -32.13 0.01
C LYS A 692 -4.97 -33.08 -1.10
N TRP A 693 -4.68 -34.35 -0.87
CA TRP A 693 -5.17 -35.45 -1.69
C TRP A 693 -6.37 -36.11 -1.02
N TYR A 694 -7.31 -36.58 -1.85
CA TYR A 694 -8.61 -37.11 -1.44
C TYR A 694 -8.77 -38.63 -1.68
N GLY A 695 -7.68 -39.33 -1.99
CA GLY A 695 -7.61 -40.80 -1.99
C GLY A 695 -6.80 -41.34 -0.80
N GLN A 696 -6.30 -42.58 -0.93
CA GLN A 696 -5.57 -43.27 0.16
C GLN A 696 -4.38 -42.44 0.67
N GLU A 697 -4.21 -42.39 1.99
CA GLU A 697 -3.13 -41.65 2.65
C GLU A 697 -1.75 -42.16 2.24
N GLN A 698 -0.88 -41.25 1.81
CA GLN A 698 0.51 -41.50 1.40
C GLN A 698 1.37 -40.26 1.68
N GLU A 699 2.67 -40.47 1.84
CA GLU A 699 3.66 -39.39 1.85
C GLU A 699 3.93 -38.89 0.43
N ILE A 700 4.24 -37.59 0.30
CA ILE A 700 4.60 -36.97 -0.98
C ILE A 700 6.02 -36.40 -0.90
N ASP A 701 6.81 -36.74 -1.91
CA ASP A 701 8.06 -36.07 -2.23
C ASP A 701 7.78 -34.98 -3.29
N TRP A 702 7.86 -33.71 -2.88
CA TRP A 702 7.83 -32.60 -3.83
C TRP A 702 9.22 -32.42 -4.43
N VAL A 703 9.33 -32.83 -5.68
CA VAL A 703 10.59 -32.83 -6.41
C VAL A 703 10.74 -31.61 -7.29
N ASP A 704 12.00 -31.19 -7.41
CA ASP A 704 12.48 -30.06 -8.19
C ASP A 704 11.99 -28.70 -7.69
N ASN A 705 12.91 -27.72 -7.65
CA ASN A 705 12.63 -26.35 -7.24
C ASN A 705 11.78 -25.66 -8.31
N ASN A 706 10.49 -25.94 -8.34
CA ASN A 706 9.50 -25.39 -9.26
C ASN A 706 8.40 -24.69 -8.46
N LYS A 707 8.81 -23.62 -7.76
CA LYS A 707 7.92 -22.73 -6.99
C LYS A 707 6.80 -22.16 -7.82
#